data_AF-A0A5E7YQ89-F1
#
_entry.id   AF-A0A5E7YQ89-F1
#
_cell.length_a   1.000
_cell.length_b   1.000
_cell.length_c   1.000
_cell.angle_alpha   90.00
_cell.angle_beta   90.00
_cell.angle_gamma   90.00
#
_symmetry.space_group_name_H-M   'P 1'
#
loop_
_entity.id
_entity.type
_entity.pdbx_description
1 polymer ?
#
loop_
_entity_poly.entity_id
_entity_poly.type
_entity_poly.pdbx_seq_one_letter_code
_entity_poly.pdbx_strand_id
1 'polypeptide(L)'
;MLKLVFRISLVALLFTCAAPAFSQSTKEPIDYVNPFVDTHKSRWFFFSSASRPFGMVNLSPDTWVKGSWNSGYLYDSLYVRCFSHIHAWQMSGIPVMPTVGEFKGHLGMEAYKSAFSHDDEKAIPGYHSVFLKDYGIKAELTSTTRVGFHKYTYPANVNKDIIFDVGAFLGHGDMDSAKVVKISDKEIEGYSIMAPTHRRPKPTYVYFVARFDQPISSFGAWEKGKLKTGKVEQIHGKEVGAYVRFDKKQSKTIQMKVAISYTNTAQARLNMDTELPHWNFEQVVSASKSEWNGYLSKIKIEGGTEKQKIKFYTDLWHSLLGRRIVSDVDGKYCDMTGSKPVVRQVALDENRNPKHNQYNFDAWWGSHWTLNVLWSMVYPEIMNEFCASMVEMYRHGGLIPRGPSGGNYTYVMIGDPAVSFFATAYNKGIRNYDVAKAYEGLYKNAFPGGIRDRAGYEHRDNPQGGGMNYYVERGYVPEGIPGPGGHKDGAAMTMEYAYQDWCLAQLANALGKTKDYEFFDKRSQNYKNLWNPETHFIHPKNIDGTWIENFTPIGEGFNTLGFVESNSAIYTNYVPHDLKGLAALFGGTDKYAQYVDSCFIKAKPNKFITDHGKHAESWVDYENQPSCQMAHLFNHAGAPWLSQKWVREVKEITFSDITPYGGYNGDEDQGQMGALGVLTAIGLFQMDGGASVNSSYDITTPIFDKVEIQLDPKYYSGKTFTIRTENNSADNIYIQKASLNGKDWTKFSFPHEVFSQGGDLKLTLDKNPNKAWGLER
;
A
#
# COMPACT_ATOMS: atom_id res chain seq x y z
N MET A 1 96.62 17.82 -5.22
CA MET A 1 97.45 16.96 -4.36
C MET A 1 96.51 16.15 -3.47
N LEU A 2 96.61 14.81 -3.54
CA LEU A 2 96.05 13.74 -2.68
C LEU A 2 94.50 13.66 -2.55
N LYS A 3 93.83 12.61 -3.11
CA LYS A 3 93.67 11.19 -2.67
C LYS A 3 92.84 11.10 -1.36
N LEU A 4 91.87 10.22 -1.13
CA LEU A 4 91.19 9.09 -1.79
C LEU A 4 90.13 8.63 -0.75
N VAL A 5 89.02 8.01 -1.16
CA VAL A 5 88.45 6.75 -0.62
C VAL A 5 86.93 6.69 -0.83
N PHE A 6 86.54 5.69 -1.64
CA PHE A 6 85.19 5.21 -1.89
C PHE A 6 84.58 4.58 -0.63
N ARG A 7 83.28 4.81 -0.39
CA ARG A 7 82.40 3.86 0.32
C ARG A 7 81.11 3.69 -0.47
N ILE A 8 80.91 2.47 -0.94
CA ILE A 8 79.67 1.95 -1.54
C ILE A 8 78.74 1.62 -0.38
N SER A 9 77.57 2.27 -0.33
CA SER A 9 76.48 1.91 0.60
C SER A 9 75.33 1.29 -0.18
N LEU A 10 75.04 0.04 0.17
CA LEU A 10 73.96 -0.81 -0.28
C LEU A 10 72.61 -0.18 0.13
N VAL A 11 71.77 0.25 -0.82
CA VAL A 11 70.38 0.66 -0.56
C VAL A 11 69.48 -0.54 -0.85
N ALA A 12 68.95 -1.16 0.20
CA ALA A 12 67.91 -2.17 0.10
C ALA A 12 66.56 -1.50 -0.22
N LEU A 13 66.03 -1.75 -1.42
CA LEU A 13 64.65 -1.39 -1.78
C LEU A 13 63.68 -2.34 -1.04
N LEU A 14 62.97 -1.81 -0.04
CA LEU A 14 61.79 -2.44 0.54
C LEU A 14 60.59 -2.21 -0.40
N PHE A 15 60.21 -3.23 -1.16
CA PHE A 15 58.92 -3.31 -1.84
C PHE A 15 57.83 -3.59 -0.79
N THR A 16 57.14 -2.55 -0.32
CA THR A 16 55.88 -2.70 0.42
C THR A 16 54.75 -2.95 -0.58
N CYS A 17 54.30 -4.20 -0.67
CA CYS A 17 53.01 -4.56 -1.28
C CYS A 17 51.87 -3.88 -0.51
N ALA A 18 51.34 -2.78 -1.04
CA ALA A 18 50.05 -2.25 -0.62
C ALA A 18 48.95 -3.12 -1.26
N ALA A 19 48.38 -4.04 -0.48
CA ALA A 19 47.14 -4.70 -0.87
C ALA A 19 46.02 -3.64 -0.91
N PRO A 20 45.19 -3.57 -1.98
CA PRO A 20 44.05 -2.68 -1.99
C PRO A 20 43.08 -3.14 -0.88
N ALA A 21 42.85 -2.28 0.10
CA ALA A 21 41.78 -2.47 1.05
C ALA A 21 40.46 -2.48 0.25
N PHE A 22 39.86 -3.66 0.11
CA PHE A 22 38.48 -3.77 -0.30
C PHE A 22 37.64 -3.03 0.74
N SER A 23 37.30 -1.77 0.45
CA SER A 23 36.26 -1.06 1.19
C SER A 23 34.98 -1.86 1.00
N GLN A 24 34.60 -2.65 2.01
CA GLN A 24 33.31 -3.30 2.06
C GLN A 24 32.26 -2.19 2.01
N SER A 25 31.58 -2.03 0.87
CA SER A 25 30.58 -0.97 0.73
C SER A 25 29.51 -1.18 1.79
N THR A 26 29.31 -0.20 2.66
CA THR A 26 28.22 -0.20 3.64
C THR A 26 26.89 -0.30 2.89
N LYS A 27 26.07 -1.31 3.20
CA LYS A 27 24.74 -1.48 2.60
C LYS A 27 23.85 -0.27 2.93
N GLU A 28 23.11 0.21 1.94
CA GLU A 28 22.08 1.23 2.11
C GLU A 28 20.72 0.58 2.43
N PRO A 29 19.75 1.30 3.02
CA PRO A 29 18.39 0.82 3.25
C PRO A 29 17.75 0.09 2.06
N ILE A 30 17.89 0.63 0.85
CA ILE A 30 17.34 0.00 -0.36
C ILE A 30 17.98 -1.35 -0.68
N ASP A 31 19.25 -1.59 -0.32
CA ASP A 31 19.94 -2.84 -0.60
C ASP A 31 19.42 -4.02 0.25
N TYR A 32 18.59 -3.74 1.26
CA TYR A 32 17.89 -4.74 2.07
C TYR A 32 16.52 -5.14 1.51
N VAL A 33 15.95 -4.36 0.59
CA VAL A 33 14.61 -4.66 0.07
C VAL A 33 14.65 -5.91 -0.81
N ASN A 34 13.76 -6.85 -0.52
CA ASN A 34 13.53 -8.03 -1.34
C ASN A 34 12.12 -7.98 -1.97
N PRO A 35 12.00 -7.60 -3.26
CA PRO A 35 10.70 -7.54 -3.94
C PRO A 35 9.99 -8.89 -4.12
N PHE A 36 10.67 -10.02 -3.91
CA PHE A 36 10.08 -11.34 -4.12
C PHE A 36 9.29 -11.88 -2.92
N VAL A 37 9.36 -11.24 -1.75
CA VAL A 37 8.64 -11.68 -0.55
C VAL A 37 7.15 -11.82 -0.84
N ASP A 38 6.58 -12.96 -0.47
CA ASP A 38 5.15 -13.33 -0.64
C ASP A 38 4.58 -13.30 -2.08
N THR A 39 5.43 -13.33 -3.11
CA THR A 39 4.99 -13.22 -4.51
C THR A 39 4.40 -14.49 -5.12
N HIS A 40 4.35 -15.61 -4.40
CA HIS A 40 3.77 -16.86 -4.90
C HIS A 40 2.23 -16.79 -5.07
N LYS A 41 1.56 -15.96 -4.27
CA LYS A 41 0.10 -15.75 -4.26
C LYS A 41 -0.21 -14.26 -4.25
N SER A 42 0.04 -13.63 -5.41
CA SER A 42 -0.11 -12.18 -5.55
C SER A 42 -1.51 -11.76 -5.99
N ARG A 43 -1.96 -10.60 -5.49
CA ARG A 43 -2.93 -9.76 -6.21
C ARG A 43 -2.25 -9.08 -7.40
N TRP A 44 -3.04 -8.68 -8.40
CA TRP A 44 -2.59 -8.00 -9.62
C TRP A 44 -1.62 -6.83 -9.36
N PHE A 45 -1.82 -6.12 -8.24
CA PHE A 45 -1.09 -4.90 -7.89
C PHE A 45 -0.13 -5.06 -6.70
N PHE A 46 0.14 -6.29 -6.27
CA PHE A 46 1.06 -6.58 -5.16
C PHE A 46 2.52 -6.40 -5.60
N PHE A 47 2.94 -7.14 -6.63
CA PHE A 47 4.31 -7.07 -7.14
C PHE A 47 4.48 -5.84 -8.04
N SER A 48 5.51 -5.04 -7.77
CA SER A 48 5.88 -3.91 -8.62
C SER A 48 7.37 -3.66 -8.51
N SER A 49 8.12 -4.06 -9.54
CA SER A 49 9.59 -4.01 -9.50
C SER A 49 10.12 -2.71 -10.09
N ALA A 50 9.97 -2.50 -11.40
CA ALA A 50 10.34 -1.26 -12.08
C ALA A 50 9.28 -0.17 -11.88
N SER A 51 9.22 0.34 -10.66
CA SER A 51 8.34 1.42 -10.25
C SER A 51 9.07 2.36 -9.29
N ARG A 52 8.69 3.64 -9.29
CA ARG A 52 9.03 4.62 -8.25
C ARG A 52 7.94 4.64 -7.17
N PRO A 53 8.19 5.23 -5.99
CA PRO A 53 7.15 5.39 -4.97
C PRO A 53 5.86 5.95 -5.58
N PHE A 54 4.73 5.27 -5.36
CA PHE A 54 3.41 5.62 -5.90
C PHE A 54 3.30 5.82 -7.43
N GLY A 55 4.27 5.34 -8.22
CA GLY A 55 4.33 5.62 -9.66
C GLY A 55 3.03 5.28 -10.41
N MET A 56 2.57 6.17 -11.29
CA MET A 56 1.50 5.89 -12.25
C MET A 56 1.90 4.71 -13.16
N VAL A 57 3.18 4.70 -13.56
CA VAL A 57 3.81 3.53 -14.16
C VAL A 57 4.46 2.68 -13.08
N ASN A 58 4.11 1.41 -13.10
CA ASN A 58 4.63 0.36 -12.25
C ASN A 58 4.90 -0.87 -13.12
N LEU A 59 5.90 -0.71 -13.97
CA LEU A 59 6.26 -1.64 -15.03
C LEU A 59 6.79 -2.95 -14.43
N SER A 60 6.17 -4.08 -14.79
CA SER A 60 6.58 -5.41 -14.30
C SER A 60 6.28 -6.49 -15.34
N PRO A 61 6.97 -7.65 -15.29
CA PRO A 61 6.56 -8.84 -16.02
C PRO A 61 5.24 -9.41 -15.48
N ASP A 62 4.35 -9.74 -16.40
CA ASP A 62 3.14 -10.49 -16.12
C ASP A 62 3.39 -11.97 -16.38
N THR A 63 3.44 -12.76 -15.30
CA THR A 63 3.53 -14.21 -15.40
C THR A 63 2.16 -14.88 -15.36
N TRP A 64 1.10 -14.16 -15.00
CA TRP A 64 -0.30 -14.55 -15.23
C TRP A 64 -1.20 -13.32 -15.41
N VAL A 65 -1.97 -13.27 -16.49
CA VAL A 65 -2.63 -12.03 -16.94
C VAL A 65 -4.12 -11.94 -16.62
N LYS A 66 -4.69 -12.97 -15.98
CA LYS A 66 -6.15 -13.05 -15.74
C LYS A 66 -6.49 -13.13 -14.27
N GLY A 67 -7.23 -12.15 -13.76
CA GLY A 67 -7.72 -12.12 -12.39
C GLY A 67 -7.29 -10.87 -11.62
N SER A 68 -7.92 -10.65 -10.46
CA SER A 68 -7.43 -9.66 -9.47
C SER A 68 -6.58 -10.32 -8.37
N TRP A 69 -6.83 -11.61 -8.09
CA TRP A 69 -6.04 -12.48 -7.22
C TRP A 69 -5.40 -13.57 -8.07
N ASN A 70 -4.27 -14.12 -7.59
CA ASN A 70 -3.45 -15.11 -8.30
C ASN A 70 -3.12 -14.64 -9.73
N SER A 71 -2.64 -13.39 -9.85
CA SER A 71 -2.42 -12.72 -11.14
C SER A 71 -1.33 -11.65 -11.04
N GLY A 72 -0.90 -11.12 -12.18
CA GLY A 72 0.27 -10.25 -12.30
C GLY A 72 1.52 -11.11 -12.30
N TYR A 73 2.35 -10.94 -11.27
CA TYR A 73 3.53 -11.77 -11.04
C TYR A 73 3.26 -12.83 -9.97
N LEU A 74 3.41 -14.09 -10.38
CA LEU A 74 3.42 -15.27 -9.52
C LEU A 74 4.78 -15.94 -9.60
N TYR A 75 5.44 -16.11 -8.45
CA TYR A 75 6.79 -16.68 -8.36
C TYR A 75 6.88 -18.06 -9.02
N ASP A 76 5.94 -18.96 -8.75
CA ASP A 76 5.97 -20.33 -9.29
C ASP A 76 5.64 -20.43 -10.80
N SER A 77 5.26 -19.33 -11.46
CA SER A 77 4.95 -19.36 -12.89
C SER A 77 6.22 -19.43 -13.72
N LEU A 78 6.21 -20.29 -14.74
CA LEU A 78 7.39 -20.56 -15.57
C LEU A 78 7.50 -19.69 -16.82
N TYR A 79 6.52 -18.80 -17.06
CA TYR A 79 6.41 -18.06 -18.31
C TYR A 79 6.10 -16.58 -18.08
N VAL A 80 6.83 -15.70 -18.77
CA VAL A 80 6.47 -14.29 -18.95
C VAL A 80 5.56 -14.18 -20.17
N ARG A 81 4.38 -13.60 -19.98
CA ARG A 81 3.38 -13.38 -21.03
C ARG A 81 3.53 -12.01 -21.67
N CYS A 82 3.79 -10.98 -20.87
CA CYS A 82 4.09 -9.64 -21.34
C CYS A 82 4.76 -8.82 -20.24
N PHE A 83 5.11 -7.57 -20.56
CA PHE A 83 5.43 -6.53 -19.60
C PHE A 83 4.34 -5.47 -19.69
N SER A 84 3.58 -5.24 -18.62
CA SER A 84 2.55 -4.20 -18.60
C SER A 84 2.92 -3.04 -17.69
N HIS A 85 2.31 -1.88 -17.92
CA HIS A 85 2.73 -0.60 -17.33
C HIS A 85 1.90 -0.17 -16.10
N ILE A 86 0.81 -0.88 -15.81
CA ILE A 86 -0.20 -0.55 -14.80
C ILE A 86 -0.60 -1.83 -14.05
N HIS A 87 -0.22 -1.88 -12.79
CA HIS A 87 -0.53 -2.87 -11.76
C HIS A 87 -1.17 -2.13 -10.59
N ALA A 88 -2.44 -1.74 -10.72
CA ALA A 88 -3.12 -0.85 -9.78
C ALA A 88 -4.52 -1.36 -9.43
N TRP A 89 -5.10 -0.86 -8.33
CA TRP A 89 -6.45 -1.25 -7.92
C TRP A 89 -7.48 -0.99 -9.04
N GLN A 90 -8.02 -2.08 -9.60
CA GLN A 90 -9.00 -2.11 -10.70
C GLN A 90 -8.53 -1.42 -12.01
N MET A 91 -7.21 -1.27 -12.20
CA MET A 91 -6.60 -0.65 -13.37
C MET A 91 -5.42 -1.47 -13.92
N SER A 92 -5.35 -1.60 -15.26
CA SER A 92 -4.33 -2.37 -15.97
C SER A 92 -4.02 -1.78 -17.36
N GLY A 93 -2.91 -2.20 -17.97
CA GLY A 93 -2.46 -1.77 -19.30
C GLY A 93 -1.07 -1.13 -19.26
N ILE A 94 -0.41 -0.78 -20.35
CA ILE A 94 -0.52 -1.32 -21.70
C ILE A 94 0.45 -2.51 -21.79
N PRO A 95 0.04 -3.71 -22.25
CA PRO A 95 0.94 -4.86 -22.34
C PRO A 95 1.82 -4.82 -23.59
N VAL A 96 3.12 -5.08 -23.42
CA VAL A 96 4.09 -5.19 -24.51
C VAL A 96 4.97 -6.44 -24.39
N MET A 97 5.47 -6.97 -25.51
CA MET A 97 6.38 -8.13 -25.49
C MET A 97 7.41 -8.06 -26.63
N PRO A 98 8.72 -8.12 -26.35
CA PRO A 98 9.75 -8.27 -27.38
C PRO A 98 9.84 -9.72 -27.87
N THR A 99 9.89 -9.94 -29.18
CA THR A 99 9.98 -11.29 -29.77
C THR A 99 10.91 -11.33 -30.99
N VAL A 100 11.30 -12.53 -31.40
CA VAL A 100 12.01 -12.80 -32.66
C VAL A 100 11.40 -14.02 -33.35
N GLY A 101 11.74 -14.23 -34.63
CA GLY A 101 11.31 -15.40 -35.39
C GLY A 101 9.93 -15.24 -36.02
N GLU A 102 9.15 -16.33 -36.04
CA GLU A 102 7.78 -16.30 -36.54
C GLU A 102 6.91 -15.37 -35.69
N PHE A 103 6.16 -14.47 -36.35
CA PHE A 103 5.32 -13.51 -35.65
C PHE A 103 4.04 -14.20 -35.11
N LYS A 104 3.93 -14.28 -33.78
CA LYS A 104 2.80 -14.93 -33.09
C LYS A 104 1.90 -13.97 -32.31
N GLY A 105 2.08 -12.66 -32.40
CA GLY A 105 1.31 -11.67 -31.62
C GLY A 105 -0.21 -11.80 -31.79
N HIS A 106 -0.66 -11.99 -33.03
CA HIS A 106 -2.07 -12.21 -33.36
C HIS A 106 -2.68 -13.50 -32.77
N LEU A 107 -1.87 -14.44 -32.27
CA LEU A 107 -2.36 -15.68 -31.66
C LEU A 107 -2.57 -15.54 -30.15
N GLY A 108 -2.24 -14.39 -29.57
CA GLY A 108 -2.44 -14.07 -28.14
C GLY A 108 -1.30 -14.53 -27.23
N MET A 109 -1.35 -14.07 -25.98
CA MET A 109 -0.28 -14.20 -24.97
C MET A 109 0.22 -15.62 -24.73
N GLU A 110 -0.63 -16.63 -24.83
CA GLU A 110 -0.20 -18.03 -24.65
C GLU A 110 0.69 -18.54 -25.79
N ALA A 111 0.60 -17.94 -26.98
CA ALA A 111 1.37 -18.34 -28.15
C ALA A 111 2.74 -17.64 -28.24
N TYR A 112 2.87 -16.44 -27.68
CA TYR A 112 4.11 -15.64 -27.70
C TYR A 112 4.78 -15.49 -26.33
N LYS A 113 4.26 -16.12 -25.28
CA LYS A 113 4.95 -16.17 -23.97
C LYS A 113 6.34 -16.77 -24.13
N SER A 114 7.22 -16.40 -23.20
CA SER A 114 8.56 -16.98 -23.12
C SER A 114 8.76 -17.64 -21.77
N ALA A 115 9.40 -18.81 -21.77
CA ALA A 115 9.97 -19.38 -20.55
C ALA A 115 11.03 -18.45 -19.93
N PHE A 116 11.17 -18.48 -18.60
CA PHE A 116 12.24 -17.81 -17.85
C PHE A 116 12.72 -18.67 -16.66
N SER A 117 13.68 -18.19 -15.87
CA SER A 117 14.08 -18.76 -14.57
C SER A 117 14.48 -17.62 -13.64
N HIS A 118 14.30 -17.81 -12.33
CA HIS A 118 14.80 -16.89 -11.31
C HIS A 118 16.34 -16.79 -11.29
N ASP A 119 17.06 -17.80 -11.81
CA ASP A 119 18.53 -17.74 -11.93
C ASP A 119 18.99 -16.62 -12.89
N ASP A 120 18.16 -16.29 -13.88
CA ASP A 120 18.38 -15.25 -14.88
C ASP A 120 17.46 -14.03 -14.65
N GLU A 121 16.93 -13.89 -13.43
CA GLU A 121 16.05 -12.81 -13.01
C GLU A 121 16.68 -11.98 -11.90
N LYS A 122 16.48 -10.67 -11.96
CA LYS A 122 16.86 -9.75 -10.89
C LYS A 122 15.80 -8.68 -10.75
N ALA A 123 15.19 -8.60 -9.57
CA ALA A 123 14.29 -7.51 -9.18
C ALA A 123 14.88 -6.77 -7.98
N ILE A 124 14.98 -5.45 -8.09
CA ILE A 124 15.26 -4.50 -6.99
C ILE A 124 14.32 -3.30 -7.13
N PRO A 125 14.07 -2.50 -6.08
CA PRO A 125 13.18 -1.35 -6.22
C PRO A 125 13.61 -0.40 -7.34
N GLY A 126 12.73 -0.21 -8.33
CA GLY A 126 12.97 0.63 -9.49
C GLY A 126 13.64 -0.06 -10.69
N TYR A 127 14.04 -1.33 -10.61
CA TYR A 127 14.67 -2.05 -11.73
C TYR A 127 14.32 -3.54 -11.76
N HIS A 128 14.07 -4.05 -12.97
CA HIS A 128 13.87 -5.47 -13.23
C HIS A 128 14.70 -5.92 -14.43
N SER A 129 15.36 -7.07 -14.34
CA SER A 129 15.99 -7.76 -15.48
C SER A 129 15.52 -9.21 -15.52
N VAL A 130 15.10 -9.69 -16.69
CA VAL A 130 14.73 -11.10 -16.90
C VAL A 130 15.17 -11.57 -18.28
N PHE A 131 15.63 -12.82 -18.38
CA PHE A 131 15.97 -13.44 -19.66
C PHE A 131 14.80 -14.26 -20.22
N LEU A 132 14.34 -13.87 -21.41
CA LEU A 132 13.29 -14.55 -22.17
C LEU A 132 13.92 -15.69 -22.98
N LYS A 133 13.90 -16.91 -22.43
CA LYS A 133 14.61 -18.08 -22.94
C LYS A 133 14.19 -18.47 -24.37
N ASP A 134 12.91 -18.40 -24.67
CA ASP A 134 12.38 -18.86 -25.98
C ASP A 134 12.80 -17.93 -27.13
N TYR A 135 13.20 -16.70 -26.81
CA TYR A 135 13.63 -15.70 -27.78
C TYR A 135 15.12 -15.33 -27.69
N GLY A 136 15.81 -15.77 -26.63
CA GLY A 136 17.18 -15.34 -26.35
C GLY A 136 17.30 -13.83 -26.11
N ILE A 137 16.29 -13.20 -25.51
CA ILE A 137 16.22 -11.76 -25.29
C ILE A 137 16.43 -11.45 -23.81
N LYS A 138 17.37 -10.56 -23.49
CA LYS A 138 17.45 -9.96 -22.15
C LYS A 138 16.54 -8.72 -22.11
N ALA A 139 15.55 -8.72 -21.21
CA ALA A 139 14.68 -7.59 -20.96
C ALA A 139 15.08 -6.87 -19.67
N GLU A 140 15.32 -5.57 -19.77
CA GLU A 140 15.65 -4.70 -18.63
C GLU A 140 14.63 -3.56 -18.56
N LEU A 141 14.05 -3.34 -17.38
CA LEU A 141 12.95 -2.42 -17.12
C LEU A 141 13.32 -1.45 -15.99
N THR A 142 12.96 -0.18 -16.17
CA THR A 142 12.96 0.86 -15.13
C THR A 142 11.82 1.83 -15.43
N SER A 143 11.51 2.75 -14.52
CA SER A 143 10.50 3.78 -14.79
C SER A 143 10.83 5.13 -14.16
N THR A 144 10.22 6.19 -14.69
CA THR A 144 9.91 7.40 -13.93
C THR A 144 8.54 7.24 -13.25
N THR A 145 7.93 8.32 -12.77
CA THR A 145 6.57 8.28 -12.21
C THR A 145 5.54 7.90 -13.28
N ARG A 146 5.66 8.40 -14.52
CA ARG A 146 4.64 8.27 -15.59
C ARG A 146 5.14 7.62 -16.88
N VAL A 147 6.42 7.23 -16.92
CA VAL A 147 7.07 6.69 -18.13
C VAL A 147 7.79 5.38 -17.80
N GLY A 148 7.39 4.30 -18.46
CA GLY A 148 8.13 3.05 -18.46
C GLY A 148 9.29 3.11 -19.44
N PHE A 149 10.45 2.61 -19.06
CA PHE A 149 11.64 2.59 -19.89
C PHE A 149 12.19 1.18 -20.01
N HIS A 150 12.28 0.70 -21.23
CA HIS A 150 12.66 -0.66 -21.59
C HIS A 150 13.98 -0.63 -22.35
N LYS A 151 14.83 -1.62 -22.06
CA LYS A 151 16.05 -1.92 -22.80
C LYS A 151 16.05 -3.41 -23.10
N TYR A 152 15.90 -3.75 -24.38
CA TYR A 152 15.88 -5.13 -24.85
C TYR A 152 17.17 -5.42 -25.60
N THR A 153 17.88 -6.47 -25.20
CA THR A 153 19.05 -6.97 -25.92
C THR A 153 18.67 -8.27 -26.64
N TYR A 154 18.59 -8.18 -27.96
CA TYR A 154 18.21 -9.27 -28.86
C TYR A 154 19.43 -10.09 -29.31
N PRO A 155 19.21 -11.32 -29.82
CA PRO A 155 20.22 -12.05 -30.59
C PRO A 155 20.74 -11.24 -31.79
N ALA A 156 21.95 -11.53 -32.24
CA ALA A 156 22.53 -10.89 -33.42
C ALA A 156 21.83 -11.36 -34.71
N ASN A 157 21.81 -10.51 -35.74
CA ASN A 157 21.38 -10.85 -37.10
C ASN A 157 19.92 -11.35 -37.26
N VAL A 158 19.03 -11.04 -36.31
CA VAL A 158 17.60 -11.35 -36.38
C VAL A 158 16.75 -10.09 -36.54
N ASN A 159 15.59 -10.22 -37.21
CA ASN A 159 14.55 -9.20 -37.15
C ASN A 159 13.95 -9.21 -35.74
N LYS A 160 13.64 -8.01 -35.23
CA LYS A 160 13.25 -7.80 -33.83
C LYS A 160 11.86 -7.21 -33.83
N ASP A 161 10.94 -7.85 -33.14
CA ASP A 161 9.57 -7.36 -33.00
C ASP A 161 9.34 -6.88 -31.57
N ILE A 162 8.49 -5.87 -31.44
CA ILE A 162 7.84 -5.50 -30.18
C ILE A 162 6.33 -5.51 -30.42
N ILE A 163 5.64 -6.39 -29.71
CA ILE A 163 4.19 -6.59 -29.73
C ILE A 163 3.56 -5.58 -28.77
N PHE A 164 2.45 -4.96 -29.20
CA PHE A 164 1.56 -4.12 -28.41
C PHE A 164 0.16 -4.76 -28.44
N ASP A 165 -0.14 -5.59 -27.44
CA ASP A 165 -1.39 -6.36 -27.37
C ASP A 165 -2.50 -5.58 -26.64
N VAL A 166 -2.77 -4.37 -27.15
CA VAL A 166 -3.53 -3.32 -26.43
C VAL A 166 -5.01 -3.66 -26.18
N GLY A 167 -5.56 -4.61 -26.94
CA GLY A 167 -6.94 -5.09 -26.81
C GLY A 167 -7.09 -6.41 -26.04
N ALA A 168 -6.01 -6.96 -25.46
CA ALA A 168 -6.06 -8.21 -24.71
C ALA A 168 -6.73 -8.07 -23.33
N PHE A 169 -7.31 -9.17 -22.85
CA PHE A 169 -7.69 -9.31 -21.45
C PHE A 169 -6.47 -9.10 -20.56
N LEU A 170 -6.58 -8.23 -19.56
CA LEU A 170 -5.47 -7.95 -18.65
C LEU A 170 -5.94 -7.61 -17.24
N GLY A 171 -5.47 -8.38 -16.26
CA GLY A 171 -5.79 -8.24 -14.85
C GLY A 171 -7.29 -8.38 -14.58
N HIS A 172 -7.96 -7.25 -14.42
CA HIS A 172 -9.33 -7.18 -13.91
C HIS A 172 -10.44 -7.51 -14.91
N GLY A 173 -10.15 -7.54 -16.22
CA GLY A 173 -11.19 -7.77 -17.23
C GLY A 173 -10.75 -7.54 -18.67
N ASP A 174 -11.75 -7.58 -19.55
CA ASP A 174 -11.62 -7.30 -20.98
C ASP A 174 -11.36 -5.81 -21.28
N MET A 175 -10.87 -5.55 -22.50
CA MET A 175 -10.84 -4.21 -23.07
C MET A 175 -12.05 -4.00 -23.98
N ASP A 176 -12.83 -2.94 -23.74
CA ASP A 176 -14.00 -2.58 -24.56
C ASP A 176 -13.61 -2.22 -25.99
N SER A 177 -12.49 -1.53 -26.16
CA SER A 177 -11.89 -1.18 -27.44
C SER A 177 -10.47 -0.67 -27.20
N ALA A 178 -9.61 -0.76 -28.21
CA ALA A 178 -8.29 -0.19 -28.18
C ALA A 178 -7.90 0.40 -29.54
N LYS A 179 -6.91 1.29 -29.55
CA LYS A 179 -6.40 1.95 -30.76
C LYS A 179 -4.89 2.04 -30.71
N VAL A 180 -4.24 1.85 -31.86
CA VAL A 180 -2.81 2.16 -32.06
C VAL A 180 -2.66 2.89 -33.39
N VAL A 181 -1.84 3.94 -33.40
CA VAL A 181 -1.49 4.73 -34.59
C VAL A 181 0.01 4.87 -34.67
N LYS A 182 0.58 4.66 -35.86
CA LYS A 182 1.97 4.98 -36.17
C LYS A 182 2.07 6.47 -36.48
N ILE A 183 2.80 7.22 -35.65
CA ILE A 183 2.95 8.68 -35.79
C ILE A 183 4.19 9.02 -36.62
N SER A 184 5.29 8.29 -36.42
CA SER A 184 6.53 8.46 -37.19
C SER A 184 7.28 7.14 -37.32
N ASP A 185 8.47 7.17 -37.89
CA ASP A 185 9.39 6.04 -37.86
C ASP A 185 9.94 5.75 -36.46
N LYS A 186 9.73 6.59 -35.45
CA LYS A 186 10.21 6.36 -34.07
C LYS A 186 9.13 6.45 -33.03
N GLU A 187 7.86 6.51 -33.43
CA GLU A 187 6.77 6.78 -32.49
C GLU A 187 5.44 6.15 -32.90
N ILE A 188 4.76 5.61 -31.90
CA ILE A 188 3.36 5.20 -31.97
C ILE A 188 2.59 5.81 -30.78
N GLU A 189 1.28 5.96 -30.91
CA GLU A 189 0.40 6.35 -29.81
C GLU A 189 -0.93 5.60 -29.86
N GLY A 190 -1.69 5.65 -28.78
CA GLY A 190 -2.94 4.93 -28.73
C GLY A 190 -3.66 5.00 -27.40
N TYR A 191 -4.63 4.12 -27.24
CA TYR A 191 -5.32 3.90 -25.98
C TYR A 191 -5.86 2.47 -25.87
N SER A 192 -6.10 2.04 -24.63
CA SER A 192 -6.99 0.94 -24.27
C SER A 192 -8.15 1.49 -23.43
N ILE A 193 -9.37 1.01 -23.68
CA ILE A 193 -10.53 1.30 -22.85
C ILE A 193 -10.82 0.05 -22.03
N MET A 194 -10.53 0.10 -20.73
CA MET A 194 -10.86 -1.00 -19.83
C MET A 194 -12.37 -1.11 -19.66
N ALA A 195 -12.93 -2.29 -19.92
CA ALA A 195 -14.35 -2.55 -19.74
C ALA A 195 -14.77 -2.36 -18.27
N PRO A 196 -16.02 -1.96 -17.98
CA PRO A 196 -16.53 -1.91 -16.61
C PRO A 196 -16.38 -3.25 -15.87
N THR A 197 -16.14 -3.17 -14.56
CA THR A 197 -16.25 -4.31 -13.65
C THR A 197 -17.33 -4.03 -12.60
N HIS A 198 -17.72 -5.03 -11.82
CA HIS A 198 -18.61 -4.82 -10.67
C HIS A 198 -18.03 -3.83 -9.65
N ARG A 199 -16.69 -3.76 -9.51
CA ARG A 199 -15.99 -2.88 -8.56
C ARG A 199 -15.73 -1.48 -9.15
N ARG A 200 -15.41 -1.40 -10.45
CA ARG A 200 -15.23 -0.17 -11.24
C ARG A 200 -16.30 -0.10 -12.33
N PRO A 201 -17.47 0.48 -12.05
CA PRO A 201 -18.66 0.35 -12.91
C PRO A 201 -18.61 1.20 -14.19
N LYS A 202 -17.59 2.04 -14.38
CA LYS A 202 -17.46 2.92 -15.55
C LYS A 202 -16.26 2.50 -16.39
N PRO A 203 -16.34 2.53 -17.74
CA PRO A 203 -15.19 2.28 -18.59
C PRO A 203 -14.07 3.29 -18.29
N THR A 204 -12.81 2.88 -18.43
CA THR A 204 -11.66 3.74 -18.08
C THR A 204 -10.64 3.74 -19.19
N TYR A 205 -10.28 4.93 -19.66
CA TYR A 205 -9.26 5.11 -20.68
C TYR A 205 -7.86 5.00 -20.08
N VAL A 206 -6.98 4.34 -20.82
CA VAL A 206 -5.53 4.34 -20.62
C VAL A 206 -4.91 4.76 -21.94
N TYR A 207 -4.46 6.01 -22.02
CA TYR A 207 -3.75 6.54 -23.19
C TYR A 207 -2.25 6.27 -23.07
N PHE A 208 -1.60 6.05 -24.20
CA PHE A 208 -0.15 5.89 -24.24
C PHE A 208 0.51 6.54 -25.44
N VAL A 209 1.78 6.88 -25.26
CA VAL A 209 2.74 7.23 -26.33
C VAL A 209 3.96 6.36 -26.14
N ALA A 210 4.40 5.69 -27.21
CA ALA A 210 5.64 4.91 -27.21
C ALA A 210 6.64 5.45 -28.22
N ARG A 211 7.88 5.67 -27.78
CA ARG A 211 9.00 6.10 -28.62
C ARG A 211 10.11 5.06 -28.61
N PHE A 212 10.87 5.00 -29.70
CA PHE A 212 11.98 4.06 -29.91
C PHE A 212 13.28 4.79 -30.24
N ASP A 213 14.42 4.27 -29.78
CA ASP A 213 15.73 4.85 -30.10
C ASP A 213 16.17 4.55 -31.54
N GLN A 214 15.70 3.43 -32.09
CA GLN A 214 15.88 3.02 -33.50
C GLN A 214 14.64 3.32 -34.35
N PRO A 215 14.79 3.59 -35.67
CA PRO A 215 13.65 3.71 -36.58
C PRO A 215 12.99 2.34 -36.86
N ILE A 216 11.66 2.33 -36.85
CA ILE A 216 10.76 1.23 -37.17
C ILE A 216 10.87 0.92 -38.67
N SER A 217 11.29 -0.30 -39.02
CA SER A 217 11.38 -0.76 -40.41
C SER A 217 10.04 -1.23 -40.96
N SER A 218 9.16 -1.77 -40.10
CA SER A 218 7.80 -2.18 -40.49
C SER A 218 6.83 -2.03 -39.31
N PHE A 219 5.58 -1.71 -39.63
CA PHE A 219 4.46 -1.68 -38.70
C PHE A 219 3.38 -2.60 -39.23
N GLY A 220 2.80 -3.42 -38.36
CA GLY A 220 1.65 -4.24 -38.69
C GLY A 220 0.66 -4.30 -37.54
N ALA A 221 -0.52 -4.84 -37.82
CA ALA A 221 -1.61 -4.93 -36.86
C ALA A 221 -2.43 -6.20 -37.05
N TRP A 222 -3.19 -6.54 -36.02
CA TRP A 222 -4.21 -7.58 -36.08
C TRP A 222 -5.50 -7.12 -35.42
N GLU A 223 -6.58 -7.81 -35.76
CA GLU A 223 -7.89 -7.69 -35.12
C GLU A 223 -8.48 -9.08 -35.00
N LYS A 224 -8.96 -9.46 -33.80
CA LYS A 224 -9.65 -10.73 -33.55
C LYS A 224 -8.87 -11.94 -34.09
N GLY A 225 -7.58 -11.95 -33.76
CA GLY A 225 -6.63 -12.98 -34.15
C GLY A 225 -6.25 -13.04 -35.63
N LYS A 226 -6.61 -12.04 -36.44
CA LYS A 226 -6.27 -12.02 -37.87
C LYS A 226 -5.34 -10.86 -38.20
N LEU A 227 -4.20 -11.17 -38.80
CA LEU A 227 -3.27 -10.17 -39.34
C LEU A 227 -3.96 -9.33 -40.43
N LYS A 228 -3.75 -8.02 -40.38
CA LYS A 228 -4.15 -7.11 -41.46
C LYS A 228 -3.17 -7.23 -42.62
N THR A 229 -3.69 -7.26 -43.84
CA THR A 229 -2.90 -7.32 -45.08
C THR A 229 -2.64 -5.91 -45.62
N GLY A 230 -1.53 -5.74 -46.35
CA GLY A 230 -1.15 -4.46 -46.95
C GLY A 230 -0.48 -3.49 -45.97
N LYS A 231 -0.34 -2.23 -46.39
CA LYS A 231 0.26 -1.16 -45.57
C LYS A 231 -0.73 -0.70 -44.50
N VAL A 232 -0.36 -0.85 -43.23
CA VAL A 232 -1.16 -0.43 -42.08
C VAL A 232 -0.42 0.67 -41.34
N GLU A 233 -1.12 1.74 -40.96
CA GLU A 233 -0.57 2.82 -40.11
C GLU A 233 -1.45 3.07 -38.88
N GLN A 234 -2.62 2.44 -38.78
CA GLN A 234 -3.49 2.50 -37.62
C GLN A 234 -4.38 1.27 -37.49
N ILE A 235 -4.81 0.98 -36.27
CA ILE A 235 -5.84 -0.01 -35.96
C ILE A 235 -6.72 0.50 -34.81
N HIS A 236 -8.01 0.19 -34.86
CA HIS A 236 -8.98 0.47 -33.81
C HIS A 236 -10.03 -0.63 -33.79
N GLY A 237 -10.38 -1.14 -32.61
CA GLY A 237 -11.48 -2.07 -32.43
C GLY A 237 -11.35 -2.90 -31.15
N LYS A 238 -12.12 -3.99 -31.10
CA LYS A 238 -12.02 -5.01 -30.05
C LYS A 238 -10.94 -6.03 -30.40
N GLU A 239 -10.22 -6.51 -29.39
CA GLU A 239 -9.19 -7.54 -29.55
C GLU A 239 -8.18 -7.17 -30.66
N VAL A 240 -7.77 -5.90 -30.67
CA VAL A 240 -6.77 -5.39 -31.61
C VAL A 240 -5.41 -5.30 -30.97
N GLY A 241 -4.37 -5.40 -31.80
CA GLY A 241 -3.02 -5.05 -31.40
C GLY A 241 -2.16 -4.69 -32.59
N ALA A 242 -0.96 -4.22 -32.30
CA ALA A 242 0.02 -3.80 -33.28
C ALA A 242 1.40 -4.36 -32.97
N TYR A 243 2.28 -4.36 -33.96
CA TYR A 243 3.70 -4.62 -33.74
C TYR A 243 4.54 -3.63 -34.52
N VAL A 244 5.71 -3.32 -33.95
CA VAL A 244 6.79 -2.62 -34.64
C VAL A 244 7.93 -3.60 -34.86
N ARG A 245 8.56 -3.51 -36.03
CA ARG A 245 9.71 -4.33 -36.41
C ARG A 245 10.95 -3.46 -36.60
N PHE A 246 12.09 -4.00 -36.20
CA PHE A 246 13.42 -3.46 -36.45
C PHE A 246 14.22 -4.46 -37.31
N ASP A 247 14.96 -3.92 -38.27
CA ASP A 247 15.78 -4.69 -39.21
C ASP A 247 16.95 -5.37 -38.49
N LYS A 248 17.32 -6.55 -38.99
CA LYS A 248 18.45 -7.32 -38.48
C LYS A 248 19.80 -6.58 -38.48
N LYS A 249 19.98 -5.59 -39.35
CA LYS A 249 21.20 -4.76 -39.45
C LYS A 249 21.26 -3.64 -38.40
N GLN A 250 20.15 -3.32 -37.74
CA GLN A 250 20.13 -2.31 -36.67
C GLN A 250 20.79 -2.85 -35.39
N SER A 251 20.99 -1.96 -34.42
CA SER A 251 21.49 -2.30 -33.09
C SER A 251 20.80 -3.54 -32.51
N LYS A 252 21.57 -4.43 -31.88
CA LYS A 252 21.03 -5.56 -31.12
C LYS A 252 20.27 -5.10 -29.87
N THR A 253 20.55 -3.90 -29.38
CA THR A 253 19.86 -3.29 -28.25
C THR A 253 18.87 -2.27 -28.77
N ILE A 254 17.60 -2.46 -28.42
CA ILE A 254 16.51 -1.52 -28.69
C ILE A 254 16.04 -0.96 -27.37
N GLN A 255 15.92 0.37 -27.30
CA GLN A 255 15.31 1.04 -26.17
C GLN A 255 13.95 1.59 -26.56
N MET A 256 13.00 1.48 -25.62
CA MET A 256 11.62 1.95 -25.80
C MET A 256 11.15 2.67 -24.55
N LYS A 257 10.54 3.84 -24.72
CA LYS A 257 9.84 4.55 -23.67
C LYS A 257 8.35 4.44 -23.92
N VAL A 258 7.55 4.20 -22.88
CA VAL A 258 6.09 4.22 -22.96
C VAL A 258 5.56 5.11 -21.84
N ALA A 259 4.96 6.23 -22.20
CA ALA A 259 4.34 7.13 -21.25
C ALA A 259 2.83 6.89 -21.20
N ILE A 260 2.27 6.97 -19.99
CA ILE A 260 0.86 6.74 -19.72
C ILE A 260 0.17 8.06 -19.36
N SER A 261 -1.10 8.16 -19.72
CA SER A 261 -2.02 9.18 -19.20
C SER A 261 -3.43 8.64 -19.13
N TYR A 262 -4.19 9.06 -18.12
CA TYR A 262 -5.63 8.78 -18.03
C TYR A 262 -6.50 9.89 -18.64
N THR A 263 -5.89 10.92 -19.23
CA THR A 263 -6.60 12.07 -19.81
C THR A 263 -6.60 12.07 -21.33
N ASN A 264 -5.44 11.98 -21.99
CA ASN A 264 -5.29 11.89 -23.46
C ASN A 264 -3.82 11.62 -23.88
N THR A 265 -3.59 11.39 -25.18
CA THR A 265 -2.24 11.16 -25.74
C THR A 265 -1.32 12.38 -25.68
N ALA A 266 -1.84 13.61 -25.75
CA ALA A 266 -1.03 14.82 -25.63
C ALA A 266 -0.43 14.96 -24.22
N GLN A 267 -1.17 14.55 -23.20
CA GLN A 267 -0.69 14.52 -21.82
C GLN A 267 0.29 13.37 -21.57
N ALA A 268 0.05 12.19 -22.15
CA ALA A 268 1.05 11.10 -22.12
C ALA A 268 2.38 11.55 -22.76
N ARG A 269 2.32 12.30 -23.86
CA ARG A 269 3.49 12.90 -24.51
C ARG A 269 4.20 13.92 -23.62
N LEU A 270 3.45 14.82 -22.99
CA LEU A 270 3.99 15.79 -22.04
C LEU A 270 4.68 15.12 -20.85
N ASN A 271 4.08 14.04 -20.31
CA ASN A 271 4.69 13.22 -19.26
C ASN A 271 6.07 12.69 -19.72
N MET A 272 6.15 12.15 -20.95
CA MET A 272 7.41 11.67 -21.52
C MET A 272 8.45 12.76 -21.68
N ASP A 273 8.07 13.88 -22.30
CA ASP A 273 8.96 14.98 -22.64
C ASP A 273 9.51 15.67 -21.39
N THR A 274 8.72 15.70 -20.30
CA THR A 274 9.11 16.32 -19.03
C THR A 274 9.97 15.39 -18.18
N GLU A 275 9.55 14.13 -17.99
CA GLU A 275 10.20 13.23 -17.04
C GLU A 275 11.38 12.45 -17.64
N LEU A 276 11.37 12.19 -18.95
CA LEU A 276 12.36 11.33 -19.59
C LEU A 276 12.77 11.80 -21.01
N PRO A 277 13.42 12.97 -21.16
CA PRO A 277 13.85 13.50 -22.45
C PRO A 277 15.06 12.76 -23.07
N HIS A 278 15.83 12.00 -22.29
CA HIS A 278 17.09 11.35 -22.72
C HIS A 278 16.98 9.82 -22.84
N TRP A 279 17.95 9.17 -23.48
CA TRP A 279 18.01 7.70 -23.67
C TRP A 279 19.02 6.97 -22.78
N ASN A 280 19.49 7.61 -21.70
CA ASN A 280 20.37 6.97 -20.72
C ASN A 280 19.54 6.12 -19.73
N PHE A 281 19.52 4.79 -19.93
CA PHE A 281 18.77 3.85 -19.11
C PHE A 281 19.33 3.75 -17.69
N GLU A 282 20.65 3.64 -17.57
CA GLU A 282 21.37 3.50 -16.30
C GLU A 282 21.18 4.74 -15.41
N GLN A 283 21.06 5.94 -16.00
CA GLN A 283 20.71 7.16 -15.27
C GLN A 283 19.32 7.06 -14.62
N VAL A 284 18.32 6.48 -15.30
CA VAL A 284 16.98 6.31 -14.72
C VAL A 284 16.99 5.26 -13.62
N VAL A 285 17.72 4.16 -13.79
CA VAL A 285 17.92 3.14 -12.74
C VAL A 285 18.54 3.77 -11.49
N SER A 286 19.61 4.56 -11.66
CA SER A 286 20.28 5.25 -10.56
C SER A 286 19.38 6.28 -9.87
N ALA A 287 18.60 7.04 -10.65
CA ALA A 287 17.63 8.00 -10.11
C ALA A 287 16.52 7.30 -9.31
N SER A 288 15.97 6.19 -9.81
CA SER A 288 14.96 5.40 -9.11
C SER A 288 15.51 4.77 -7.83
N LYS A 289 16.74 4.23 -7.85
CA LYS A 289 17.43 3.76 -6.64
C LYS A 289 17.59 4.89 -5.62
N SER A 290 18.03 6.06 -6.06
CA SER A 290 18.26 7.22 -5.18
C SER A 290 16.95 7.70 -4.54
N GLU A 291 15.86 7.75 -5.30
CA GLU A 291 14.54 8.14 -4.81
C GLU A 291 14.01 7.17 -3.77
N TRP A 292 14.01 5.86 -4.05
CA TRP A 292 13.63 4.83 -3.09
C TRP A 292 14.48 4.89 -1.83
N ASN A 293 15.80 4.98 -1.97
CA ASN A 293 16.68 5.05 -0.81
C ASN A 293 16.42 6.30 0.03
N GLY A 294 16.06 7.44 -0.59
CA GLY A 294 15.66 8.65 0.11
C GLY A 294 14.44 8.45 1.02
N TYR A 295 13.39 7.77 0.52
CA TYR A 295 12.23 7.43 1.33
C TYR A 295 12.57 6.41 2.43
N LEU A 296 13.26 5.32 2.09
CA LEU A 296 13.58 4.25 3.05
C LEU A 296 14.55 4.71 4.14
N SER A 297 15.46 5.66 3.82
CA SER A 297 16.43 6.22 4.77
C SER A 297 15.80 7.15 5.80
N LYS A 298 14.51 7.50 5.69
CA LYS A 298 13.81 8.23 6.74
C LYS A 298 13.70 7.42 8.04
N ILE A 299 13.86 6.10 7.98
CA ILE A 299 14.06 5.26 9.16
C ILE A 299 15.37 4.48 9.02
N LYS A 300 16.32 4.72 9.92
CA LYS A 300 17.58 3.97 9.99
C LYS A 300 17.57 3.05 11.20
N ILE A 301 18.01 1.82 10.99
CA ILE A 301 18.04 0.79 12.02
C ILE A 301 19.48 0.29 12.25
N GLU A 302 19.83 0.05 13.52
CA GLU A 302 21.07 -0.61 13.93
C GLU A 302 20.73 -1.78 14.87
N GLY A 303 21.57 -2.82 14.88
CA GLY A 303 21.26 -4.09 15.55
C GLY A 303 20.36 -5.01 14.72
N GLY A 304 19.87 -6.08 15.34
CA GLY A 304 19.06 -7.11 14.68
C GLY A 304 19.81 -7.98 13.68
N THR A 305 19.18 -9.07 13.25
CA THR A 305 19.70 -10.01 12.24
C THR A 305 19.54 -9.47 10.83
N GLU A 306 20.30 -10.01 9.88
CA GLU A 306 20.14 -9.68 8.45
C GLU A 306 18.72 -9.94 7.95
N LYS A 307 18.11 -11.06 8.34
CA LYS A 307 16.71 -11.40 8.02
C LYS A 307 15.73 -10.32 8.49
N GLN A 308 15.92 -9.81 9.71
CA GLN A 308 15.07 -8.75 10.27
C GLN A 308 15.24 -7.43 9.53
N LYS A 309 16.46 -7.07 9.09
CA LYS A 309 16.71 -5.87 8.27
C LYS A 309 16.06 -5.98 6.89
N ILE A 310 16.18 -7.14 6.24
CA ILE A 310 15.50 -7.43 4.97
C ILE A 310 14.00 -7.27 5.15
N LYS A 311 13.40 -7.96 6.13
CA LYS A 311 11.97 -7.88 6.37
C LYS A 311 11.50 -6.45 6.66
N PHE A 312 12.22 -5.73 7.51
CA PHE A 312 11.88 -4.34 7.85
C PHE A 312 11.86 -3.41 6.64
N TYR A 313 12.91 -3.44 5.80
CA TYR A 313 12.95 -2.56 4.64
C TYR A 313 12.01 -3.00 3.51
N THR A 314 11.72 -4.30 3.38
CA THR A 314 10.65 -4.78 2.50
C THR A 314 9.27 -4.32 2.97
N ASP A 315 8.99 -4.39 4.28
CA ASP A 315 7.74 -3.89 4.89
C ASP A 315 7.57 -2.38 4.67
N LEU A 316 8.64 -1.61 4.90
CA LEU A 316 8.66 -0.17 4.67
C LEU A 316 8.47 0.18 3.19
N TRP A 317 9.06 -0.60 2.29
CA TRP A 317 8.89 -0.46 0.85
C TRP A 317 7.43 -0.71 0.42
N HIS A 318 6.80 -1.79 0.88
CA HIS A 318 5.39 -2.07 0.58
C HIS A 318 4.46 -0.96 1.06
N SER A 319 4.77 -0.32 2.20
CA SER A 319 4.01 0.83 2.73
C SER A 319 3.96 2.06 1.81
N LEU A 320 4.82 2.10 0.78
CA LEU A 320 4.93 3.19 -0.20
C LEU A 320 4.68 2.74 -1.65
N LEU A 321 4.39 1.45 -1.86
CA LEU A 321 4.34 0.83 -3.18
C LEU A 321 2.92 0.79 -3.75
N GLY A 322 1.94 0.28 -2.99
CA GLY A 322 0.70 -0.26 -3.56
C GLY A 322 -0.25 0.74 -4.21
N ARG A 323 -0.28 1.99 -3.73
CA ARG A 323 -1.21 3.05 -4.17
C ARG A 323 -0.60 3.89 -5.30
N ARG A 324 -1.40 4.47 -6.19
CA ARG A 324 -0.87 5.01 -7.48
C ARG A 324 -1.33 6.41 -7.80
N ILE A 325 -0.40 7.23 -8.28
CA ILE A 325 -0.68 8.54 -8.88
C ILE A 325 -1.48 8.34 -10.18
N VAL A 326 -2.49 9.17 -10.40
CA VAL A 326 -3.32 9.20 -11.62
C VAL A 326 -3.40 10.57 -12.30
N SER A 327 -2.79 11.60 -11.73
CA SER A 327 -2.63 12.91 -12.40
C SER A 327 -1.40 12.93 -13.29
N ASP A 328 -1.49 13.61 -14.44
CA ASP A 328 -0.38 13.93 -15.33
C ASP A 328 0.62 14.90 -14.66
N VAL A 329 1.78 15.09 -15.30
CA VAL A 329 2.89 15.90 -14.75
C VAL A 329 2.52 17.36 -14.50
N ASP A 330 1.57 17.90 -15.27
CA ASP A 330 1.04 19.25 -15.12
C ASP A 330 -0.24 19.31 -14.26
N GLY A 331 -0.62 18.20 -13.64
CA GLY A 331 -1.74 18.13 -12.70
C GLY A 331 -3.11 17.90 -13.34
N LYS A 332 -3.20 17.65 -14.65
CA LYS A 332 -4.48 17.21 -15.24
C LYS A 332 -4.82 15.79 -14.79
N TYR A 333 -6.11 15.52 -14.61
CA TYR A 333 -6.60 14.18 -14.25
C TYR A 333 -8.02 13.98 -14.76
N CYS A 334 -8.45 12.72 -14.86
CA CYS A 334 -9.81 12.38 -15.28
C CYS A 334 -10.71 12.16 -14.06
N ASP A 335 -11.68 13.05 -13.87
CA ASP A 335 -12.76 12.92 -12.89
C ASP A 335 -13.90 12.10 -13.50
N MET A 336 -14.19 10.97 -12.87
CA MET A 336 -15.22 10.02 -13.27
C MET A 336 -16.33 9.92 -12.24
N THR A 337 -16.42 10.85 -11.29
CA THR A 337 -17.44 10.82 -10.24
C THR A 337 -18.84 11.17 -10.78
N GLY A 338 -18.93 12.07 -11.76
CA GLY A 338 -20.18 12.46 -12.43
C GLY A 338 -20.68 11.46 -13.48
N SER A 339 -21.76 11.80 -14.19
CA SER A 339 -22.37 10.95 -15.23
C SER A 339 -21.53 10.81 -16.50
N LYS A 340 -20.55 11.71 -16.71
CA LYS A 340 -19.63 11.71 -17.85
C LYS A 340 -18.20 11.99 -17.37
N PRO A 341 -17.17 11.49 -18.08
CA PRO A 341 -15.77 11.85 -17.82
C PRO A 341 -15.55 13.36 -17.96
N VAL A 342 -14.81 13.95 -17.03
CA VAL A 342 -14.35 15.35 -17.13
C VAL A 342 -12.86 15.43 -16.83
N VAL A 343 -12.08 16.02 -17.74
CA VAL A 343 -10.69 16.35 -17.45
C VAL A 343 -10.66 17.58 -16.55
N ARG A 344 -10.04 17.43 -15.38
CA ARG A 344 -9.86 18.46 -14.36
C ARG A 344 -8.39 18.85 -14.26
N GLN A 345 -8.12 19.91 -13.51
CA GLN A 345 -6.80 20.48 -13.29
C GLN A 345 -6.60 20.66 -11.79
N VAL A 346 -5.57 20.03 -11.21
CA VAL A 346 -5.15 20.34 -9.85
C VAL A 346 -4.69 21.80 -9.79
N ALA A 347 -5.05 22.48 -8.70
CA ALA A 347 -4.59 23.85 -8.45
C ALA A 347 -3.06 23.93 -8.51
N LEU A 348 -2.55 24.96 -9.19
CA LEU A 348 -1.11 25.16 -9.36
C LEU A 348 -0.57 26.10 -8.27
N ASP A 349 0.70 25.92 -7.91
CA ASP A 349 1.47 26.86 -7.11
C ASP A 349 1.98 28.05 -7.94
N GLU A 350 2.73 28.95 -7.31
CA GLU A 350 3.30 30.15 -7.93
C GLU A 350 4.28 29.83 -9.06
N ASN A 351 4.91 28.65 -9.02
CA ASN A 351 5.84 28.15 -10.03
C ASN A 351 5.14 27.34 -11.12
N ARG A 352 3.79 27.33 -11.12
CA ARG A 352 2.95 26.55 -12.04
C ARG A 352 3.08 25.03 -11.90
N ASN A 353 3.52 24.54 -10.75
CA ASN A 353 3.51 23.12 -10.43
C ASN A 353 2.20 22.73 -9.75
N PRO A 354 1.67 21.51 -9.97
CA PRO A 354 0.51 21.02 -9.22
C PRO A 354 0.79 21.00 -7.72
N LYS A 355 -0.15 21.52 -6.92
CA LYS A 355 -0.02 21.56 -5.46
C LYS A 355 -0.01 20.18 -4.80
N HIS A 356 -0.54 19.17 -5.48
CA HIS A 356 -0.56 17.77 -5.05
C HIS A 356 -0.82 16.85 -6.24
N ASN A 357 -0.66 15.53 -6.06
CA ASN A 357 -1.12 14.54 -7.02
C ASN A 357 -2.57 14.09 -6.76
N GLN A 358 -3.16 13.41 -7.74
CA GLN A 358 -4.39 12.63 -7.58
C GLN A 358 -4.08 11.15 -7.49
N TYR A 359 -4.88 10.38 -6.76
CA TYR A 359 -4.57 8.98 -6.44
C TYR A 359 -5.69 7.99 -6.74
N ASN A 360 -5.28 6.77 -7.12
CA ASN A 360 -6.08 5.56 -7.21
C ASN A 360 -5.62 4.57 -6.14
N PHE A 361 -6.56 4.05 -5.35
CA PHE A 361 -6.25 3.19 -4.21
C PHE A 361 -7.46 2.36 -3.76
N ASP A 362 -7.19 1.17 -3.23
CA ASP A 362 -8.16 0.33 -2.54
C ASP A 362 -8.51 0.90 -1.15
N ALA A 363 -9.55 0.38 -0.50
CA ALA A 363 -10.14 0.94 0.71
C ALA A 363 -9.12 1.34 1.79
N TRP A 364 -9.43 2.42 2.52
CA TRP A 364 -8.76 2.75 3.80
C TRP A 364 -9.16 1.84 4.96
N TRP A 365 -9.98 0.83 4.72
CA TRP A 365 -10.45 -0.09 5.77
C TRP A 365 -9.23 -0.76 6.44
N GLY A 366 -9.11 -0.62 7.77
CA GLY A 366 -7.95 -1.02 8.56
C GLY A 366 -6.76 -0.05 8.65
N SER A 367 -6.72 1.01 7.84
CA SER A 367 -5.55 1.93 7.77
C SER A 367 -5.22 2.66 9.08
N HIS A 368 -6.20 2.80 9.97
CA HIS A 368 -6.08 3.52 11.23
C HIS A 368 -5.01 2.93 12.15
N TRP A 369 -4.79 1.61 12.15
CA TRP A 369 -3.71 0.99 12.93
C TRP A 369 -2.40 0.81 12.17
N THR A 370 -2.35 1.21 10.90
CA THR A 370 -1.24 0.92 9.99
C THR A 370 -0.73 2.21 9.36
N LEU A 371 -1.20 2.54 8.16
CA LEU A 371 -0.74 3.68 7.37
C LEU A 371 -1.01 5.02 8.06
N ASN A 372 -2.12 5.20 8.79
CA ASN A 372 -2.39 6.44 9.51
C ASN A 372 -1.27 6.75 10.51
N VAL A 373 -0.79 5.72 11.20
CA VAL A 373 0.28 5.86 12.19
C VAL A 373 1.62 6.09 11.49
N LEU A 374 2.02 5.18 10.59
CA LEU A 374 3.33 5.24 9.95
C LEU A 374 3.51 6.48 9.08
N TRP A 375 2.52 6.80 8.22
CA TRP A 375 2.65 7.92 7.29
C TRP A 375 2.59 9.25 8.01
N SER A 376 1.73 9.43 9.01
CA SER A 376 1.78 10.67 9.77
C SER A 376 3.15 10.85 10.45
N MET A 377 3.78 9.79 10.96
CA MET A 377 5.11 9.90 11.58
C MET A 377 6.23 10.23 10.59
N VAL A 378 6.27 9.55 9.44
CA VAL A 378 7.48 9.46 8.59
C VAL A 378 7.27 10.08 7.21
N TYR A 379 6.03 10.08 6.72
CA TYR A 379 5.66 10.56 5.38
C TYR A 379 4.45 11.51 5.43
N PRO A 380 4.46 12.56 6.29
CA PRO A 380 3.31 13.46 6.47
C PRO A 380 2.91 14.17 5.17
N GLU A 381 3.86 14.38 4.25
CA GLU A 381 3.62 14.91 2.91
C GLU A 381 2.72 13.98 2.08
N ILE A 382 2.93 12.67 2.14
CA ILE A 382 2.12 11.68 1.43
C ILE A 382 0.71 11.69 2.00
N MET A 383 0.58 11.67 3.33
CA MET A 383 -0.72 11.76 4.00
C MET A 383 -1.49 13.01 3.55
N ASN A 384 -0.81 14.16 3.50
CA ASN A 384 -1.39 15.41 3.03
C ASN A 384 -1.89 15.34 1.57
N GLU A 385 -1.13 14.74 0.67
CA GLU A 385 -1.54 14.62 -0.73
C GLU A 385 -2.78 13.74 -0.91
N PHE A 386 -2.90 12.63 -0.17
CA PHE A 386 -4.10 11.80 -0.20
C PHE A 386 -5.33 12.53 0.36
N CYS A 387 -5.17 13.31 1.44
CA CYS A 387 -6.22 14.21 1.93
C CYS A 387 -6.67 15.20 0.83
N ALA A 388 -5.73 15.85 0.15
CA ALA A 388 -6.04 16.79 -0.92
C ALA A 388 -6.76 16.12 -2.10
N SER A 389 -6.30 14.94 -2.53
CA SER A 389 -6.93 14.17 -3.62
C SER A 389 -8.37 13.75 -3.29
N MET A 390 -8.62 13.27 -2.07
CA MET A 390 -9.96 12.93 -1.61
C MET A 390 -10.89 14.14 -1.54
N VAL A 391 -10.39 15.31 -1.12
CA VAL A 391 -11.18 16.55 -1.12
C VAL A 391 -11.60 16.96 -2.53
N GLU A 392 -10.72 16.79 -3.53
CA GLU A 392 -11.08 17.09 -4.93
C GLU A 392 -12.20 16.15 -5.44
N MET A 393 -12.18 14.87 -5.04
CA MET A 393 -13.30 13.97 -5.33
C MET A 393 -14.60 14.45 -4.68
N TYR A 394 -14.55 14.93 -3.43
CA TYR A 394 -15.72 15.49 -2.76
C TYR A 394 -16.26 16.74 -3.48
N ARG A 395 -15.39 17.65 -3.93
CA ARG A 395 -15.81 18.86 -4.65
C ARG A 395 -16.65 18.55 -5.89
N HIS A 396 -16.33 17.48 -6.60
CA HIS A 396 -16.96 17.17 -7.89
C HIS A 396 -18.04 16.09 -7.80
N GLY A 397 -17.83 15.07 -6.98
CA GLY A 397 -18.74 13.94 -6.84
C GLY A 397 -19.57 13.96 -5.55
N GLY A 398 -19.31 14.90 -4.64
CA GLY A 398 -20.10 15.11 -3.44
C GLY A 398 -19.92 14.09 -2.31
N LEU A 399 -18.90 13.22 -2.38
CA LEU A 399 -18.53 12.28 -1.31
C LEU A 399 -17.02 12.26 -1.11
N ILE A 400 -16.56 12.14 0.14
CA ILE A 400 -15.16 11.75 0.40
C ILE A 400 -15.07 10.23 0.16
N PRO A 401 -14.17 9.73 -0.71
CA PRO A 401 -14.10 8.32 -1.09
C PRO A 401 -13.50 7.44 0.03
N ARG A 402 -13.84 6.14 0.01
CA ARG A 402 -13.15 5.11 0.83
C ARG A 402 -11.96 4.48 0.11
N GLY A 403 -12.10 4.24 -1.19
CA GLY A 403 -11.11 3.62 -2.08
C GLY A 403 -11.53 3.83 -3.53
N PRO A 404 -11.08 4.91 -4.20
CA PRO A 404 -11.49 5.23 -5.55
C PRO A 404 -10.72 4.39 -6.59
N SER A 405 -11.37 4.11 -7.71
CA SER A 405 -10.70 3.54 -8.87
C SER A 405 -11.11 4.19 -10.19
N GLY A 406 -10.14 4.43 -11.06
CA GLY A 406 -10.36 5.04 -12.37
C GLY A 406 -11.05 6.41 -12.27
N GLY A 407 -10.78 7.17 -11.21
CA GLY A 407 -11.41 8.48 -10.94
C GLY A 407 -12.85 8.42 -10.42
N ASN A 408 -13.38 7.24 -10.09
CA ASN A 408 -14.75 7.05 -9.59
C ASN A 408 -14.78 6.35 -8.22
N TYR A 409 -15.91 6.44 -7.51
CA TYR A 409 -16.14 5.70 -6.28
C TYR A 409 -16.32 4.20 -6.55
N THR A 410 -15.65 3.35 -5.76
CA THR A 410 -15.92 1.91 -5.76
C THR A 410 -16.82 1.47 -4.60
N TYR A 411 -16.91 2.29 -3.55
CA TYR A 411 -17.61 2.04 -2.28
C TYR A 411 -17.08 0.88 -1.42
N VAL A 412 -15.97 0.26 -1.80
CA VAL A 412 -15.27 -0.75 -0.99
C VAL A 412 -14.62 -0.09 0.25
N MET A 413 -14.65 -0.62 1.48
CA MET A 413 -15.37 -1.77 2.05
C MET A 413 -16.66 -1.32 2.77
N ILE A 414 -16.66 -1.14 4.10
CA ILE A 414 -17.78 -0.58 4.89
C ILE A 414 -17.41 0.76 5.55
N GLY A 415 -18.40 1.49 6.06
CA GLY A 415 -18.22 2.73 6.83
C GLY A 415 -17.61 3.90 6.06
N ASP A 416 -16.89 4.76 6.76
CA ASP A 416 -16.16 5.90 6.18
C ASP A 416 -14.74 6.04 6.75
N PRO A 417 -13.87 5.01 6.62
CA PRO A 417 -12.52 4.99 7.22
C PRO A 417 -11.64 6.21 6.90
N ALA A 418 -11.93 6.94 5.82
CA ALA A 418 -11.31 8.23 5.52
C ALA A 418 -11.41 9.25 6.67
N VAL A 419 -12.47 9.23 7.49
CA VAL A 419 -12.62 10.16 8.62
C VAL A 419 -11.50 10.02 9.65
N SER A 420 -11.06 8.78 9.94
CA SER A 420 -9.91 8.53 10.82
C SER A 420 -8.62 9.07 10.21
N PHE A 421 -8.44 8.90 8.89
CA PHE A 421 -7.31 9.44 8.15
C PHE A 421 -7.24 10.98 8.26
N PHE A 422 -8.35 11.68 7.99
CA PHE A 422 -8.40 13.14 8.10
C PHE A 422 -8.27 13.65 9.55
N ALA A 423 -8.88 12.99 10.53
CA ALA A 423 -8.75 13.35 11.93
C ALA A 423 -7.29 13.22 12.39
N THR A 424 -6.62 12.13 12.01
CA THR A 424 -5.20 11.90 12.29
C THR A 424 -4.31 12.97 11.65
N ALA A 425 -4.52 13.27 10.36
CA ALA A 425 -3.78 14.33 9.67
C ALA A 425 -3.94 15.68 10.38
N TYR A 426 -5.19 16.10 10.62
CA TYR A 426 -5.48 17.39 11.22
C TYR A 426 -4.92 17.52 12.64
N ASN A 427 -5.11 16.51 13.49
CA ASN A 427 -4.69 16.56 14.88
C ASN A 427 -3.17 16.47 15.06
N LYS A 428 -2.44 16.01 14.03
CA LYS A 428 -0.96 16.02 13.97
C LYS A 428 -0.36 17.18 13.17
N GLY A 429 -1.16 18.20 12.85
CA GLY A 429 -0.69 19.41 12.17
C GLY A 429 -0.51 19.26 10.65
N ILE A 430 -0.90 18.12 10.06
CA ILE A 430 -0.86 17.87 8.62
C ILE A 430 -2.15 18.45 8.01
N ARG A 431 -2.11 19.72 7.61
CA ARG A 431 -3.33 20.51 7.30
C ARG A 431 -3.29 21.25 5.96
N ASN A 432 -2.34 20.93 5.08
CA ASN A 432 -2.16 21.63 3.80
C ASN A 432 -3.10 21.07 2.71
N TYR A 433 -4.40 21.12 2.99
CA TYR A 433 -5.52 20.82 2.09
C TYR A 433 -6.72 21.68 2.50
N ASP A 434 -7.82 21.69 1.73
CA ASP A 434 -9.02 22.43 2.12
C ASP A 434 -9.75 21.69 3.25
N VAL A 435 -9.37 22.02 4.49
CA VAL A 435 -9.92 21.46 5.74
C VAL A 435 -11.42 21.70 5.84
N ALA A 436 -11.92 22.87 5.41
CA ALA A 436 -13.33 23.19 5.50
C ALA A 436 -14.16 22.26 4.61
N LYS A 437 -13.71 22.03 3.36
CA LYS A 437 -14.33 21.07 2.45
C LYS A 437 -14.16 19.63 2.88
N ALA A 438 -13.02 19.27 3.46
CA ALA A 438 -12.83 17.95 4.06
C ALA A 438 -13.89 17.70 5.14
N TYR A 439 -14.04 18.62 6.10
CA TYR A 439 -15.04 18.47 7.17
C TYR A 439 -16.47 18.42 6.64
N GLU A 440 -16.82 19.27 5.67
CA GLU A 440 -18.14 19.26 5.03
C GLU A 440 -18.48 17.89 4.43
N GLY A 441 -17.53 17.29 3.70
CA GLY A 441 -17.72 15.98 3.08
C GLY A 441 -17.74 14.83 4.08
N LEU A 442 -16.88 14.88 5.11
CA LEU A 442 -16.88 13.88 6.19
C LEU A 442 -18.16 13.93 7.02
N TYR A 443 -18.66 15.13 7.32
CA TYR A 443 -19.95 15.30 7.98
C TYR A 443 -21.06 14.69 7.15
N LYS A 444 -21.15 15.03 5.85
CA LYS A 444 -22.15 14.45 4.93
C LYS A 444 -22.05 12.92 4.87
N ASN A 445 -20.83 12.39 4.85
CA ASN A 445 -20.56 10.96 4.79
C ASN A 445 -21.17 10.17 5.96
N ALA A 446 -21.34 10.81 7.12
CA ALA A 446 -21.81 10.21 8.37
C ALA A 446 -23.36 10.18 8.52
N PHE A 447 -24.12 10.40 7.44
CA PHE A 447 -25.60 10.44 7.43
C PHE A 447 -26.20 9.73 6.20
N PRO A 448 -27.53 9.50 6.16
CA PRO A 448 -28.22 8.99 4.97
C PRO A 448 -27.91 9.78 3.70
N GLY A 449 -27.71 9.08 2.58
CA GLY A 449 -27.21 9.64 1.32
C GLY A 449 -25.71 9.96 1.28
N GLY A 450 -25.02 9.86 2.42
CA GLY A 450 -23.56 9.93 2.53
C GLY A 450 -22.86 8.63 2.14
N ILE A 451 -21.54 8.57 2.35
CA ILE A 451 -20.80 7.35 2.07
C ILE A 451 -21.27 6.20 2.96
N ARG A 452 -21.50 6.38 4.27
CA ARG A 452 -21.86 5.25 5.18
C ARG A 452 -23.18 4.59 4.83
N ASP A 453 -24.05 5.26 4.07
CA ASP A 453 -25.34 4.69 3.66
C ASP A 453 -25.20 3.64 2.53
N ARG A 454 -24.01 3.54 1.94
CA ARG A 454 -23.67 2.59 0.88
C ARG A 454 -22.99 1.33 1.44
N ALA A 455 -23.50 0.17 1.06
CA ALA A 455 -22.78 -1.09 1.19
C ALA A 455 -21.55 -1.15 0.28
N GLY A 456 -20.72 -2.18 0.47
CA GLY A 456 -19.61 -2.46 -0.45
C GLY A 456 -20.11 -2.64 -1.88
N TYR A 457 -19.53 -1.87 -2.82
CA TYR A 457 -19.89 -1.87 -4.24
C TYR A 457 -21.36 -1.51 -4.57
N GLU A 458 -22.06 -0.81 -3.67
CA GLU A 458 -23.43 -0.33 -3.91
C GLU A 458 -23.45 0.95 -4.78
N HIS A 459 -23.51 0.77 -6.09
CA HIS A 459 -23.40 1.86 -7.08
C HIS A 459 -24.70 2.61 -7.42
N ARG A 460 -25.85 2.23 -6.85
CA ARG A 460 -27.15 2.88 -7.14
C ARG A 460 -27.27 4.26 -6.51
N ASP A 461 -28.11 5.13 -7.05
CA ASP A 461 -28.22 6.52 -6.56
C ASP A 461 -28.89 6.65 -5.19
N ASN A 462 -29.83 5.75 -4.86
CA ASN A 462 -30.56 5.73 -3.58
C ASN A 462 -30.07 4.56 -2.71
N PRO A 463 -28.95 4.70 -1.99
CA PRO A 463 -28.37 3.60 -1.24
C PRO A 463 -29.17 3.31 0.03
N GLN A 464 -29.10 2.05 0.48
CA GLN A 464 -29.71 1.59 1.73
C GLN A 464 -28.89 0.48 2.38
N GLY A 465 -27.93 -0.11 1.65
CA GLY A 465 -27.20 -1.28 2.11
C GLY A 465 -26.20 -0.98 3.23
N GLY A 466 -25.89 0.30 3.50
CA GLY A 466 -25.10 0.70 4.66
C GLY A 466 -25.92 0.91 5.95
N GLY A 467 -27.26 0.86 5.85
CA GLY A 467 -28.14 0.85 7.02
C GLY A 467 -28.19 2.14 7.85
N MET A 468 -27.80 3.30 7.28
CA MET A 468 -27.65 4.52 8.09
C MET A 468 -28.95 5.05 8.68
N ASN A 469 -30.10 4.78 8.04
CA ASN A 469 -31.40 5.11 8.62
C ASN A 469 -31.61 4.40 9.97
N TYR A 470 -31.28 3.10 10.05
CA TYR A 470 -31.36 2.33 11.30
C TYR A 470 -30.35 2.82 12.32
N TYR A 471 -29.11 3.09 11.90
CA TYR A 471 -28.07 3.57 12.80
C TYR A 471 -28.43 4.91 13.44
N VAL A 472 -28.98 5.86 12.68
CA VAL A 472 -29.42 7.17 13.20
C VAL A 472 -30.66 7.03 14.09
N GLU A 473 -31.62 6.20 13.73
CA GLU A 473 -32.88 6.03 14.48
C GLU A 473 -32.68 5.22 15.78
N ARG A 474 -31.88 4.16 15.72
CA ARG A 474 -31.82 3.11 16.76
C ARG A 474 -30.46 2.99 17.45
N GLY A 475 -29.43 3.64 16.90
CA GLY A 475 -28.06 3.54 17.40
C GLY A 475 -27.35 2.24 17.04
N TYR A 476 -27.88 1.42 16.13
CA TYR A 476 -27.21 0.25 15.56
C TYR A 476 -27.83 -0.12 14.21
N VAL A 477 -27.09 -0.87 13.38
CA VAL A 477 -27.59 -1.47 12.15
C VAL A 477 -28.00 -2.93 12.44
N PRO A 478 -29.26 -3.32 12.19
CA PRO A 478 -29.70 -4.70 12.36
C PRO A 478 -29.27 -5.59 11.19
N GLU A 479 -29.37 -6.90 11.37
CA GLU A 479 -29.25 -7.88 10.30
C GLU A 479 -30.47 -7.88 9.37
N GLY A 480 -30.25 -8.29 8.11
CA GLY A 480 -31.32 -8.43 7.12
C GLY A 480 -31.78 -7.13 6.45
N ILE A 481 -30.98 -6.06 6.53
CA ILE A 481 -31.32 -4.77 5.88
C ILE A 481 -31.41 -4.89 4.34
N PRO A 482 -32.33 -4.12 3.71
CA PRO A 482 -32.53 -4.15 2.27
C PRO A 482 -31.39 -3.44 1.51
N GLY A 483 -31.30 -3.72 0.21
CA GLY A 483 -30.36 -3.05 -0.71
C GLY A 483 -29.35 -3.99 -1.36
N PRO A 484 -28.83 -3.66 -2.56
CA PRO A 484 -27.78 -4.42 -3.23
C PRO A 484 -26.40 -4.08 -2.62
N GLY A 485 -25.36 -4.81 -3.07
CA GLY A 485 -24.00 -4.67 -2.57
C GLY A 485 -23.62 -5.77 -1.56
N GLY A 486 -22.32 -5.85 -1.26
CA GLY A 486 -21.74 -6.78 -0.28
C GLY A 486 -21.38 -6.09 1.05
N HIS A 487 -20.89 -6.87 2.01
CA HIS A 487 -20.46 -6.39 3.34
C HIS A 487 -21.58 -5.63 4.07
N LYS A 488 -22.74 -6.28 4.25
CA LYS A 488 -23.96 -5.67 4.83
C LYS A 488 -24.23 -6.21 6.22
N ASP A 489 -23.16 -6.44 6.96
CA ASP A 489 -23.16 -7.12 8.24
C ASP A 489 -23.28 -6.07 9.36
N GLY A 490 -24.44 -6.04 10.01
CA GLY A 490 -24.94 -4.93 10.83
C GLY A 490 -24.12 -4.68 12.09
N ALA A 491 -23.63 -5.73 12.75
CA ALA A 491 -22.80 -5.57 13.93
C ALA A 491 -21.44 -4.93 13.60
N ALA A 492 -20.72 -5.44 12.60
CA ALA A 492 -19.46 -4.86 12.14
C ALA A 492 -19.62 -3.39 11.71
N MET A 493 -20.65 -3.08 10.91
CA MET A 493 -20.97 -1.70 10.54
C MET A 493 -21.21 -0.81 11.76
N THR A 494 -21.98 -1.27 12.75
CA THR A 494 -22.24 -0.50 13.98
C THR A 494 -20.95 -0.20 14.76
N MET A 495 -20.06 -1.19 14.91
CA MET A 495 -18.79 -1.03 15.62
C MET A 495 -17.88 -0.01 14.91
N GLU A 496 -17.79 -0.10 13.59
CA GLU A 496 -16.99 0.84 12.80
C GLU A 496 -17.58 2.25 12.79
N TYR A 497 -18.90 2.39 12.64
CA TYR A 497 -19.55 3.70 12.62
C TYR A 497 -19.39 4.41 13.96
N ALA A 498 -19.40 3.66 15.07
CA ALA A 498 -19.15 4.20 16.40
C ALA A 498 -17.72 4.77 16.54
N TYR A 499 -16.70 4.04 16.09
CA TYR A 499 -15.32 4.57 16.07
C TYR A 499 -15.17 5.76 15.11
N GLN A 500 -15.79 5.67 13.94
CA GLN A 500 -15.72 6.72 12.92
C GLN A 500 -16.46 7.99 13.37
N ASP A 501 -17.55 7.87 14.13
CA ASP A 501 -18.19 9.00 14.82
C ASP A 501 -17.25 9.63 15.84
N TRP A 502 -16.55 8.83 16.65
CA TRP A 502 -15.55 9.38 17.56
C TRP A 502 -14.45 10.15 16.81
N CYS A 503 -13.93 9.62 15.71
CA CYS A 503 -12.94 10.33 14.88
C CYS A 503 -13.48 11.67 14.38
N LEU A 504 -14.73 11.71 13.92
CA LEU A 504 -15.38 12.95 13.49
C LEU A 504 -15.58 13.93 14.65
N ALA A 505 -15.90 13.43 15.85
CA ALA A 505 -15.98 14.22 17.06
C ALA A 505 -14.62 14.86 17.39
N GLN A 506 -13.52 14.10 17.33
CA GLN A 506 -12.17 14.62 17.57
C GLN A 506 -11.78 15.70 16.57
N LEU A 507 -12.12 15.51 15.29
CA LEU A 507 -11.91 16.54 14.27
C LEU A 507 -12.78 17.78 14.52
N ALA A 508 -14.05 17.61 14.87
CA ALA A 508 -14.96 18.70 15.22
C ALA A 508 -14.44 19.51 16.42
N ASN A 509 -13.94 18.83 17.45
CA ASN A 509 -13.33 19.45 18.63
C ASN A 509 -12.14 20.32 18.23
N ALA A 510 -11.22 19.79 17.44
CA ALA A 510 -10.04 20.50 16.97
C ALA A 510 -10.38 21.72 16.08
N LEU A 511 -11.55 21.71 15.42
CA LEU A 511 -12.09 22.80 14.61
C LEU A 511 -12.96 23.78 15.41
N GLY A 512 -13.14 23.59 16.72
CA GLY A 512 -13.99 24.43 17.57
C GLY A 512 -15.50 24.27 17.30
N LYS A 513 -15.93 23.14 16.74
CA LYS A 513 -17.33 22.82 16.42
C LYS A 513 -17.99 22.05 17.55
N THR A 514 -18.19 22.71 18.70
CA THR A 514 -18.63 22.06 19.96
C THR A 514 -19.92 21.26 19.83
N LYS A 515 -20.94 21.77 19.13
CA LYS A 515 -22.22 21.06 18.94
C LYS A 515 -22.05 19.74 18.18
N ASP A 516 -21.23 19.76 17.13
CA ASP A 516 -20.95 18.58 16.32
C ASP A 516 -20.10 17.58 17.13
N TYR A 517 -19.12 18.06 17.90
CA TYR A 517 -18.35 17.25 18.83
C TYR A 517 -19.26 16.50 19.82
N GLU A 518 -20.13 17.22 20.54
CA GLU A 518 -21.05 16.60 21.53
C GLU A 518 -21.99 15.58 20.87
N PHE A 519 -22.47 15.88 19.67
CA PHE A 519 -23.34 14.98 18.90
C PHE A 519 -22.63 13.68 18.54
N PHE A 520 -21.47 13.76 17.89
CA PHE A 520 -20.73 12.58 17.43
C PHE A 520 -20.07 11.83 18.58
N ASP A 521 -19.63 12.51 19.64
CA ASP A 521 -19.09 11.87 20.85
C ASP A 521 -20.17 10.99 21.50
N LYS A 522 -21.40 11.51 21.64
CA LYS A 522 -22.53 10.69 22.12
C LYS A 522 -22.81 9.50 21.18
N ARG A 523 -22.83 9.73 19.87
CA ARG A 523 -23.11 8.66 18.88
C ARG A 523 -22.00 7.60 18.83
N SER A 524 -20.76 7.96 19.19
CA SER A 524 -19.66 7.00 19.31
C SER A 524 -19.88 5.92 20.37
N GLN A 525 -20.82 6.13 21.30
CA GLN A 525 -21.16 5.16 22.34
C GLN A 525 -22.11 4.06 21.85
N ASN A 526 -22.53 4.10 20.59
CA ASN A 526 -23.49 3.19 19.98
C ASN A 526 -23.04 1.71 19.97
N TYR A 527 -21.75 1.42 20.08
CA TYR A 527 -21.24 0.05 20.22
C TYR A 527 -21.89 -0.70 21.40
N LYS A 528 -22.26 0.04 22.47
CA LYS A 528 -22.92 -0.51 23.67
C LYS A 528 -24.31 -1.08 23.37
N ASN A 529 -24.97 -0.64 22.29
CA ASN A 529 -26.30 -1.13 21.91
C ASN A 529 -26.28 -2.59 21.42
N LEU A 530 -25.10 -3.12 21.08
CA LEU A 530 -24.90 -4.50 20.67
C LEU A 530 -24.16 -5.35 21.72
N TRP A 531 -23.78 -4.78 22.86
CA TRP A 531 -23.24 -5.58 23.95
C TRP A 531 -24.36 -6.43 24.58
N ASN A 532 -24.23 -7.75 24.50
CA ASN A 532 -25.13 -8.66 25.19
C ASN A 532 -24.47 -9.21 26.46
N PRO A 533 -24.97 -8.84 27.66
CA PRO A 533 -24.38 -9.25 28.94
C PRO A 533 -24.51 -10.75 29.26
N GLU A 534 -25.41 -11.49 28.61
CA GLU A 534 -25.55 -12.94 28.79
C GLU A 534 -24.43 -13.69 28.05
N THR A 535 -24.08 -13.22 26.85
CA THR A 535 -23.02 -13.83 26.03
C THR A 535 -21.64 -13.25 26.30
N HIS A 536 -21.55 -12.01 26.81
CA HIS A 536 -20.32 -11.21 26.95
C HIS A 536 -19.63 -10.88 25.62
N PHE A 537 -20.40 -10.72 24.56
CA PHE A 537 -19.90 -10.37 23.22
C PHE A 537 -20.78 -9.31 22.56
N ILE A 538 -20.22 -8.66 21.54
CA ILE A 538 -21.01 -7.91 20.56
C ILE A 538 -21.87 -8.92 19.80
N HIS A 539 -23.18 -8.78 19.95
CA HIS A 539 -24.15 -9.75 19.49
C HIS A 539 -25.06 -9.08 18.45
N PRO A 540 -25.13 -9.58 17.20
CA PRO A 540 -26.02 -9.01 16.19
C PRO A 540 -27.50 -9.07 16.59
N LYS A 541 -28.30 -8.14 16.05
CA LYS A 541 -29.75 -8.06 16.29
C LYS A 541 -30.53 -8.18 14.99
N ASN A 542 -31.70 -8.81 15.05
CA ASN A 542 -32.68 -8.82 13.98
C ASN A 542 -33.27 -7.43 13.74
N ILE A 543 -33.99 -7.29 12.62
CA ILE A 543 -34.69 -6.05 12.24
C ILE A 543 -35.74 -5.59 13.25
N ASP A 544 -36.31 -6.50 14.04
CA ASP A 544 -37.27 -6.23 15.10
C ASP A 544 -36.62 -5.87 16.45
N GLY A 545 -35.29 -5.95 16.53
CA GLY A 545 -34.48 -5.62 17.71
C GLY A 545 -34.18 -6.80 18.65
N THR A 546 -34.69 -8.00 18.35
CA THR A 546 -34.31 -9.22 19.08
C THR A 546 -32.85 -9.62 18.79
N TRP A 547 -32.18 -10.26 19.75
CA TRP A 547 -30.85 -10.83 19.52
C TRP A 547 -30.92 -12.04 18.58
N ILE A 548 -29.87 -12.28 17.80
CA ILE A 548 -29.78 -13.47 16.96
C ILE A 548 -29.73 -14.75 17.82
N GLU A 549 -30.61 -15.71 17.52
CA GLU A 549 -30.60 -17.00 18.22
C GLU A 549 -29.40 -17.87 17.82
N ASN A 550 -29.02 -18.83 18.68
CA ASN A 550 -27.90 -19.77 18.45
C ASN A 550 -26.55 -19.07 18.18
N PHE A 551 -26.34 -17.92 18.81
CA PHE A 551 -25.12 -17.15 18.68
C PHE A 551 -23.87 -17.91 19.14
N THR A 552 -22.81 -17.79 18.35
CA THR A 552 -21.47 -18.25 18.67
C THR A 552 -20.45 -17.14 18.38
N PRO A 553 -19.41 -16.97 19.20
CA PRO A 553 -18.46 -15.88 19.03
C PRO A 553 -17.47 -16.10 17.88
N ILE A 554 -17.30 -17.35 17.46
CA ILE A 554 -16.56 -17.83 16.29
C ILE A 554 -17.44 -18.83 15.54
N GLY A 555 -17.21 -19.04 14.25
CA GLY A 555 -17.97 -19.98 13.43
C GLY A 555 -17.11 -20.57 12.30
N GLU A 556 -17.74 -20.90 11.18
CA GLU A 556 -17.07 -21.48 10.00
C GLU A 556 -17.20 -20.56 8.78
N GLY A 557 -16.24 -20.61 7.87
CA GLY A 557 -16.27 -19.88 6.60
C GLY A 557 -15.77 -18.43 6.69
N PHE A 558 -16.12 -17.61 5.70
CA PHE A 558 -15.48 -16.30 5.53
C PHE A 558 -15.80 -15.31 6.65
N ASN A 559 -17.02 -15.36 7.17
CA ASN A 559 -17.48 -14.53 8.27
C ASN A 559 -18.66 -15.19 9.00
N THR A 560 -18.80 -14.88 10.29
CA THR A 560 -20.04 -15.19 11.02
C THR A 560 -21.10 -14.11 10.74
N LEU A 561 -22.39 -14.47 10.86
CA LEU A 561 -23.51 -13.54 10.66
C LEU A 561 -23.31 -12.24 11.47
N GLY A 562 -23.47 -11.11 10.80
CA GLY A 562 -23.34 -9.77 11.39
C GLY A 562 -21.92 -9.22 11.46
N PHE A 563 -20.91 -9.96 10.98
CA PHE A 563 -19.53 -9.47 10.88
C PHE A 563 -19.00 -9.51 9.45
N VAL A 564 -18.18 -8.53 9.07
CA VAL A 564 -17.52 -8.46 7.76
C VAL A 564 -16.14 -9.13 7.86
N GLU A 565 -15.92 -10.18 7.07
CA GLU A 565 -14.65 -10.93 6.96
C GLU A 565 -14.05 -11.32 8.33
N SER A 566 -14.90 -11.64 9.29
CA SER A 566 -14.48 -11.84 10.68
C SER A 566 -15.59 -12.47 11.53
N ASN A 567 -15.46 -12.35 12.84
CA ASN A 567 -16.40 -12.85 13.83
C ASN A 567 -16.54 -11.92 15.04
N SER A 568 -17.43 -12.29 15.96
CA SER A 568 -17.70 -11.51 17.17
C SER A 568 -16.54 -11.50 18.17
N ALA A 569 -15.79 -12.60 18.30
CA ALA A 569 -14.64 -12.65 19.22
C ALA A 569 -13.60 -11.56 18.90
N ILE A 570 -13.37 -11.31 17.61
CA ILE A 570 -12.49 -10.24 17.12
C ILE A 570 -13.19 -8.88 17.24
N TYR A 571 -14.38 -8.70 16.66
CA TYR A 571 -15.06 -7.39 16.63
C TYR A 571 -15.50 -6.87 18.00
N THR A 572 -15.68 -7.73 19.01
CA THR A 572 -15.89 -7.29 20.40
C THR A 572 -14.73 -6.44 20.92
N ASN A 573 -13.54 -6.61 20.37
CA ASN A 573 -12.36 -5.81 20.71
C ASN A 573 -12.21 -4.54 19.84
N TYR A 574 -13.11 -4.29 18.87
CA TYR A 574 -13.07 -3.13 17.98
C TYR A 574 -13.72 -1.90 18.64
N VAL A 575 -13.16 -1.45 19.77
CA VAL A 575 -13.58 -0.21 20.46
C VAL A 575 -12.37 0.68 20.75
N PRO A 576 -11.58 1.04 19.71
CA PRO A 576 -10.32 1.78 19.90
C PRO A 576 -10.49 3.15 20.60
N HIS A 577 -11.67 3.75 20.49
CA HIS A 577 -11.99 5.06 21.10
C HIS A 577 -12.41 5.01 22.57
N ASP A 578 -12.84 3.85 23.09
CA ASP A 578 -13.36 3.72 24.45
C ASP A 578 -12.97 2.39 25.12
N LEU A 579 -11.67 2.10 25.17
CA LEU A 579 -11.14 0.88 25.79
C LEU A 579 -11.44 0.79 27.29
N LYS A 580 -11.60 1.94 27.98
CA LYS A 580 -12.04 1.97 29.39
C LYS A 580 -13.49 1.49 29.52
N GLY A 581 -14.39 1.97 28.65
CA GLY A 581 -15.77 1.52 28.59
C GLY A 581 -15.86 0.03 28.24
N LEU A 582 -15.09 -0.43 27.26
CA LEU A 582 -15.03 -1.86 26.91
C LEU A 582 -14.56 -2.72 28.10
N ALA A 583 -13.47 -2.34 28.77
CA ALA A 583 -13.01 -3.06 29.95
C ALA A 583 -14.05 -3.08 31.08
N ALA A 584 -14.83 -2.02 31.25
CA ALA A 584 -15.92 -1.98 32.23
C ALA A 584 -17.04 -2.98 31.89
N LEU A 585 -17.36 -3.20 30.60
CA LEU A 585 -18.32 -4.23 30.18
C LEU A 585 -17.86 -5.66 30.52
N PHE A 586 -16.55 -5.91 30.48
CA PHE A 586 -15.94 -7.17 30.95
C PHE A 586 -15.80 -7.27 32.48
N GLY A 587 -16.22 -6.23 33.21
CA GLY A 587 -16.15 -6.18 34.68
C GLY A 587 -14.79 -5.74 35.23
N GLY A 588 -14.00 -5.01 34.43
CA GLY A 588 -12.73 -4.40 34.82
C GLY A 588 -11.55 -4.78 33.92
N THR A 589 -10.44 -4.04 34.05
CA THR A 589 -9.22 -4.22 33.26
C THR A 589 -8.62 -5.62 33.41
N ASP A 590 -8.61 -6.18 34.61
CA ASP A 590 -8.00 -7.50 34.88
C ASP A 590 -8.72 -8.63 34.15
N LYS A 591 -10.07 -8.63 34.21
CA LYS A 591 -10.90 -9.61 33.49
C LYS A 591 -10.77 -9.45 31.98
N TYR A 592 -10.72 -8.22 31.51
CA TYR A 592 -10.52 -7.94 30.10
C TYR A 592 -9.15 -8.43 29.61
N ALA A 593 -8.07 -8.16 30.35
CA ALA A 593 -6.73 -8.66 30.03
C ALA A 593 -6.68 -10.19 29.98
N GLN A 594 -7.33 -10.88 30.94
CA GLN A 594 -7.42 -12.35 30.95
C GLN A 594 -8.19 -12.88 29.73
N TYR A 595 -9.28 -12.22 29.33
CA TYR A 595 -10.03 -12.57 28.12
C TYR A 595 -9.15 -12.46 26.87
N VAL A 596 -8.50 -11.32 26.65
CA VAL A 596 -7.65 -11.11 25.47
C VAL A 596 -6.46 -12.08 25.46
N ASP A 597 -5.82 -12.34 26.60
CA ASP A 597 -4.72 -13.33 26.71
C ASP A 597 -5.21 -14.73 26.31
N SER A 598 -6.43 -15.11 26.71
CA SER A 598 -7.03 -16.38 26.32
C SER A 598 -7.25 -16.49 24.80
N CYS A 599 -7.59 -15.40 24.12
CA CYS A 599 -7.73 -15.37 22.66
C CYS A 599 -6.40 -15.66 21.97
N PHE A 600 -5.31 -15.03 22.42
CA PHE A 600 -3.96 -15.28 21.89
C PHE A 600 -3.49 -16.72 22.16
N ILE A 601 -3.75 -17.27 23.34
CA ILE A 601 -3.42 -18.67 23.65
C ILE A 601 -4.15 -19.62 22.69
N LYS A 602 -5.44 -19.38 22.40
CA LYS A 602 -6.24 -20.19 21.47
C LYS A 602 -5.81 -20.05 20.02
N ALA A 603 -5.34 -18.86 19.60
CA ALA A 603 -4.92 -18.60 18.23
C ALA A 603 -3.47 -19.02 17.93
N LYS A 604 -2.63 -19.16 18.95
CA LYS A 604 -1.20 -19.53 18.82
C LYS A 604 -0.95 -20.82 18.01
N PRO A 605 -1.71 -21.93 18.17
CA PRO A 605 -1.52 -23.13 17.35
C PRO A 605 -1.64 -22.87 15.83
N ASN A 606 -2.47 -21.89 15.45
CA ASN A 606 -2.67 -21.45 14.07
C ASN A 606 -1.78 -20.26 13.69
N LYS A 607 -0.73 -19.97 14.48
CA LYS A 607 0.22 -18.89 14.19
C LYS A 607 -0.44 -17.51 14.07
N PHE A 608 -1.55 -17.30 14.78
CA PHE A 608 -2.34 -16.07 14.77
C PHE A 608 -2.87 -15.67 13.39
N ILE A 609 -2.95 -16.60 12.44
CA ILE A 609 -3.49 -16.37 11.10
C ILE A 609 -4.53 -17.44 10.78
N THR A 610 -5.42 -17.11 9.85
CA THR A 610 -6.38 -18.06 9.28
C THR A 610 -6.27 -18.03 7.76
N ASP A 611 -6.53 -19.15 7.10
CA ASP A 611 -6.55 -19.18 5.64
C ASP A 611 -7.54 -18.13 5.11
N HIS A 612 -7.16 -17.44 4.04
CA HIS A 612 -8.05 -16.52 3.35
C HIS A 612 -9.39 -17.19 3.00
N GLY A 613 -10.51 -16.54 3.34
CA GLY A 613 -11.85 -17.11 3.16
C GLY A 613 -12.38 -17.88 4.38
N LYS A 614 -11.65 -17.93 5.50
CA LYS A 614 -12.05 -18.66 6.73
C LYS A 614 -12.02 -17.80 8.02
N HIS A 615 -12.05 -16.48 7.92
CA HIS A 615 -11.88 -15.57 9.08
C HIS A 615 -12.94 -15.71 10.19
N ALA A 616 -14.03 -16.47 9.97
CA ALA A 616 -14.98 -16.80 11.02
C ALA A 616 -14.38 -17.68 12.15
N GLU A 617 -13.31 -18.42 11.86
CA GLU A 617 -12.84 -19.56 12.68
C GLU A 617 -11.89 -19.18 13.83
N SER A 618 -11.38 -17.95 13.88
CA SER A 618 -10.28 -17.58 14.79
C SER A 618 -10.63 -16.60 15.91
N TRP A 619 -9.90 -16.72 17.01
CA TRP A 619 -9.95 -15.76 18.13
C TRP A 619 -9.04 -14.54 17.93
N VAL A 620 -8.01 -14.68 17.09
CA VAL A 620 -7.06 -13.63 16.67
C VAL A 620 -6.61 -13.97 15.25
N ASP A 621 -6.70 -13.01 14.34
CA ASP A 621 -6.38 -13.23 12.92
C ASP A 621 -5.65 -12.05 12.30
N TYR A 622 -4.31 -12.11 12.32
CA TYR A 622 -3.41 -11.13 11.73
C TYR A 622 -3.29 -11.24 10.20
N GLU A 623 -4.00 -12.18 9.56
CA GLU A 623 -4.17 -12.16 8.10
C GLU A 623 -5.08 -10.99 7.69
N ASN A 624 -6.06 -10.61 8.53
CA ASN A 624 -7.10 -9.63 8.21
C ASN A 624 -7.10 -8.41 9.16
N GLN A 625 -7.54 -7.25 8.66
CA GLN A 625 -7.41 -5.95 9.35
C GLN A 625 -8.08 -5.83 10.74
N PRO A 626 -9.30 -6.39 10.99
CA PRO A 626 -10.02 -6.16 12.25
C PRO A 626 -9.26 -6.62 13.50
N SER A 627 -8.31 -7.55 13.37
CA SER A 627 -7.54 -8.11 14.49
C SER A 627 -6.19 -7.44 14.73
N CYS A 628 -5.68 -6.64 13.79
CA CYS A 628 -4.28 -6.16 13.79
C CYS A 628 -3.86 -5.41 15.07
N GLN A 629 -4.81 -4.82 15.79
CA GLN A 629 -4.58 -4.10 17.04
C GLN A 629 -4.47 -4.97 18.28
N MET A 630 -4.96 -6.22 18.26
CA MET A 630 -5.30 -6.95 19.49
C MET A 630 -4.12 -7.14 20.45
N ALA A 631 -2.89 -7.31 19.94
CA ALA A 631 -1.70 -7.45 20.78
C ALA A 631 -1.36 -6.16 21.56
N HIS A 632 -1.88 -5.01 21.14
CA HIS A 632 -1.67 -3.70 21.76
C HIS A 632 -2.73 -3.37 22.82
N LEU A 633 -3.81 -4.16 22.94
CA LEU A 633 -4.87 -3.95 23.93
C LEU A 633 -4.37 -4.02 25.37
N PHE A 634 -3.36 -4.84 25.65
CA PHE A 634 -2.91 -5.08 27.03
C PHE A 634 -2.28 -3.84 27.68
N ASN A 635 -1.67 -2.95 26.89
CA ASN A 635 -1.22 -1.64 27.37
C ASN A 635 -2.38 -0.87 28.04
N HIS A 636 -3.55 -0.87 27.42
CA HIS A 636 -4.75 -0.18 27.92
C HIS A 636 -5.52 -0.99 28.98
N ALA A 637 -5.29 -2.31 29.02
CA ALA A 637 -5.84 -3.23 30.02
C ALA A 637 -4.97 -3.36 31.29
N GLY A 638 -3.93 -2.54 31.46
CA GLY A 638 -3.09 -2.55 32.67
C GLY A 638 -2.11 -3.72 32.74
N ALA A 639 -1.80 -4.35 31.60
CA ALA A 639 -0.79 -5.41 31.51
C ALA A 639 0.22 -5.17 30.35
N PRO A 640 0.98 -4.06 30.32
CA PRO A 640 1.88 -3.73 29.20
C PRO A 640 2.89 -4.82 28.83
N TRP A 641 3.34 -5.61 29.81
CA TRP A 641 4.23 -6.75 29.57
C TRP A 641 3.61 -7.82 28.66
N LEU A 642 2.29 -7.97 28.63
CA LEU A 642 1.62 -8.87 27.70
C LEU A 642 1.61 -8.31 26.28
N SER A 643 1.46 -6.99 26.11
CA SER A 643 1.64 -6.35 24.79
C SER A 643 3.06 -6.57 24.28
N GLN A 644 4.08 -6.39 25.12
CA GLN A 644 5.47 -6.65 24.75
C GLN A 644 5.68 -8.10 24.29
N LYS A 645 5.12 -9.07 25.02
CA LYS A 645 5.17 -10.50 24.67
C LYS A 645 4.48 -10.78 23.33
N TRP A 646 3.19 -10.45 23.21
CA TRP A 646 2.37 -10.86 22.06
C TRP A 646 2.75 -10.12 20.78
N VAL A 647 3.18 -8.86 20.85
CA VAL A 647 3.69 -8.13 19.67
C VAL A 647 4.95 -8.80 19.12
N ARG A 648 5.91 -9.19 19.98
CA ARG A 648 7.12 -9.90 19.54
C ARG A 648 6.79 -11.26 18.97
N GLU A 649 5.88 -11.99 19.61
CA GLU A 649 5.50 -13.33 19.19
C GLU A 649 4.76 -13.32 17.84
N VAL A 650 3.79 -12.41 17.64
CA VAL A 650 3.11 -12.22 16.36
C VAL A 650 4.10 -11.80 15.28
N LYS A 651 4.99 -10.82 15.54
CA LYS A 651 5.96 -10.38 14.53
C LYS A 651 6.90 -11.51 14.11
N GLU A 652 7.38 -12.32 15.04
CA GLU A 652 8.27 -13.44 14.73
C GLU A 652 7.55 -14.58 14.00
N ILE A 653 6.36 -14.98 14.47
CA ILE A 653 5.65 -16.16 13.96
C ILE A 653 4.92 -15.86 12.64
N THR A 654 4.31 -14.68 12.52
CA THR A 654 3.42 -14.33 11.40
C THR A 654 4.15 -13.53 10.33
N PHE A 655 4.94 -12.52 10.71
CA PHE A 655 5.46 -11.51 9.79
C PHE A 655 7.00 -11.52 9.66
N SER A 656 7.68 -12.62 9.95
CA SER A 656 9.15 -12.67 9.85
C SER A 656 9.67 -13.27 8.55
N ASP A 657 8.83 -14.01 7.80
CA ASP A 657 9.26 -14.67 6.57
C ASP A 657 9.68 -13.63 5.49
N ILE A 658 10.72 -13.99 4.73
CA ILE A 658 11.31 -13.21 3.64
C ILE A 658 11.42 -14.03 2.35
N THR A 659 10.77 -15.20 2.29
CA THR A 659 10.70 -16.03 1.09
C THR A 659 9.53 -15.62 0.19
N PRO A 660 9.49 -16.08 -1.07
CA PRO A 660 8.33 -15.88 -1.92
C PRO A 660 7.02 -16.52 -1.43
N TYR A 661 7.10 -17.40 -0.44
CA TYR A 661 5.99 -18.22 0.05
C TYR A 661 5.32 -17.68 1.31
N GLY A 662 5.80 -16.56 1.85
CA GLY A 662 5.20 -15.95 3.02
C GLY A 662 5.76 -14.56 3.33
N GLY A 663 5.29 -14.00 4.44
CA GLY A 663 5.69 -12.69 4.93
C GLY A 663 4.51 -11.82 5.33
N TYR A 664 3.35 -12.04 4.71
CA TYR A 664 2.06 -11.46 5.06
C TYR A 664 0.99 -12.55 5.26
N ASN A 665 1.11 -13.69 4.55
CA ASN A 665 0.24 -14.88 4.66
C ASN A 665 -1.22 -14.65 4.22
N GLY A 666 -1.45 -13.58 3.47
CA GLY A 666 -2.75 -13.11 3.01
C GLY A 666 -2.59 -11.90 2.11
N ASP A 667 -3.65 -11.11 1.98
CA ASP A 667 -3.56 -9.85 1.24
C ASP A 667 -2.70 -8.81 2.02
N GLU A 668 -1.66 -8.25 1.39
CA GLU A 668 -0.83 -7.19 2.01
C GLU A 668 -1.57 -5.84 2.11
N ASP A 669 -2.62 -5.69 1.30
CA ASP A 669 -3.56 -4.57 1.28
C ASP A 669 -2.96 -3.17 1.04
N GLN A 670 -2.07 -3.11 0.06
CA GLN A 670 -1.50 -1.86 -0.46
C GLN A 670 -0.76 -1.03 0.60
N GLY A 671 0.10 -1.70 1.36
CA GLY A 671 0.95 -1.09 2.37
C GLY A 671 0.48 -1.27 3.81
N GLN A 672 -0.72 -1.82 4.04
CA GLN A 672 -1.27 -1.92 5.39
C GLN A 672 -0.48 -2.92 6.24
N MET A 673 -0.30 -4.15 5.76
CA MET A 673 0.44 -5.17 6.51
C MET A 673 1.93 -4.86 6.55
N GLY A 674 2.49 -4.24 5.49
CA GLY A 674 3.83 -3.66 5.53
C GLY A 674 3.98 -2.61 6.64
N ALA A 675 3.07 -1.64 6.73
CA ALA A 675 3.11 -0.61 7.77
C ALA A 675 2.97 -1.18 9.18
N LEU A 676 2.08 -2.16 9.39
CA LEU A 676 1.99 -2.89 10.66
C LEU A 676 3.32 -3.59 11.01
N GLY A 677 3.95 -4.23 10.01
CA GLY A 677 5.24 -4.88 10.16
C GLY A 677 6.36 -3.92 10.58
N VAL A 678 6.36 -2.68 10.07
CA VAL A 678 7.28 -1.61 10.49
C VAL A 678 7.00 -1.16 11.93
N LEU A 679 5.74 -0.84 12.25
CA LEU A 679 5.32 -0.32 13.56
C LEU A 679 5.63 -1.30 14.70
N THR A 680 5.30 -2.57 14.49
CA THR A 680 5.63 -3.65 15.43
C THR A 680 7.14 -3.84 15.60
N ALA A 681 7.93 -3.68 14.52
CA ALA A 681 9.38 -3.83 14.58
C ALA A 681 10.08 -2.67 15.32
N ILE A 682 9.57 -1.44 15.21
CA ILE A 682 10.11 -0.27 15.94
C ILE A 682 9.53 -0.12 17.35
N GLY A 683 8.54 -0.96 17.71
CA GLY A 683 7.95 -0.98 19.05
C GLY A 683 7.01 0.21 19.33
N LEU A 684 6.34 0.74 18.31
CA LEU A 684 5.39 1.85 18.44
C LEU A 684 4.02 1.51 17.82
N PHE A 685 2.95 1.99 18.44
CA PHE A 685 1.58 1.82 17.95
C PHE A 685 0.68 2.99 18.37
N GLN A 686 -0.52 3.11 17.81
CA GLN A 686 -1.55 4.03 18.31
C GLN A 686 -2.92 3.36 18.29
N MET A 687 -3.46 3.07 19.48
CA MET A 687 -4.73 2.35 19.57
C MET A 687 -5.90 3.09 18.94
N ASP A 688 -5.96 4.41 19.10
CA ASP A 688 -7.01 5.25 18.53
C ASP A 688 -6.79 5.58 17.04
N GLY A 689 -5.74 5.01 16.44
CA GLY A 689 -5.29 5.25 15.08
C GLY A 689 -4.70 6.65 14.82
N GLY A 690 -4.41 7.39 15.89
CA GLY A 690 -3.84 8.73 15.83
C GLY A 690 -4.86 9.85 15.72
N ALA A 691 -6.16 9.54 15.75
CA ALA A 691 -7.23 10.50 15.51
C ALA A 691 -7.59 11.40 16.71
N SER A 692 -7.14 11.11 17.95
CA SER A 692 -7.37 11.98 19.11
C SER A 692 -6.72 13.35 18.96
N VAL A 693 -7.36 14.39 19.52
CA VAL A 693 -6.72 15.72 19.70
C VAL A 693 -5.49 15.65 20.62
N ASN A 694 -5.44 14.64 21.49
CA ASN A 694 -4.32 14.32 22.38
C ASN A 694 -3.65 13.02 21.93
N SER A 695 -3.35 12.91 20.63
CA SER A 695 -2.73 11.73 20.00
C SER A 695 -1.46 11.30 20.75
N SER A 696 -1.33 10.00 21.06
CA SER A 696 -0.17 9.43 21.75
C SER A 696 0.32 8.15 21.09
N TYR A 697 1.61 7.86 21.22
CA TYR A 697 2.24 6.63 20.76
C TYR A 697 2.41 5.67 21.93
N ASP A 698 1.84 4.48 21.80
CA ASP A 698 2.05 3.36 22.71
C ASP A 698 3.43 2.74 22.45
N ILE A 699 4.18 2.52 23.52
CA ILE A 699 5.46 1.84 23.56
C ILE A 699 5.19 0.35 23.78
N THR A 700 5.75 -0.48 22.93
CA THR A 700 5.82 -1.93 23.13
C THR A 700 7.26 -2.36 23.28
N THR A 701 7.83 -3.14 22.38
CA THR A 701 9.24 -3.55 22.46
C THR A 701 9.82 -3.65 21.05
N PRO A 702 10.87 -2.88 20.72
CA PRO A 702 11.45 -2.90 19.39
C PRO A 702 12.29 -4.16 19.15
N ILE A 703 12.55 -4.46 17.88
CA ILE A 703 13.48 -5.52 17.46
C ILE A 703 14.92 -5.02 17.44
N PHE A 704 15.12 -3.75 17.11
CA PHE A 704 16.43 -3.18 16.82
C PHE A 704 17.05 -2.50 18.05
N ASP A 705 18.38 -2.43 18.06
CA ASP A 705 19.14 -1.79 19.13
C ASP A 705 19.03 -0.27 19.06
N LYS A 706 18.89 0.24 17.84
CA LYS A 706 18.59 1.65 17.58
C LYS A 706 17.66 1.78 16.38
N VAL A 707 16.66 2.63 16.52
CA VAL A 707 15.81 3.12 15.42
C VAL A 707 15.89 4.63 15.41
N GLU A 708 16.30 5.20 14.29
CA GLU A 708 16.40 6.65 14.09
C GLU A 708 15.38 7.07 13.03
N ILE A 709 14.38 7.85 13.44
CA ILE A 709 13.30 8.35 12.58
C ILE A 709 13.58 9.80 12.25
N GLN A 710 13.79 10.11 10.98
CA GLN A 710 13.92 11.47 10.49
C GLN A 710 12.55 12.14 10.39
N LEU A 711 12.43 13.32 10.99
CA LEU A 711 11.20 14.11 10.99
C LEU A 711 11.23 15.13 9.85
N ASP A 712 10.09 15.34 9.19
CA ASP A 712 9.99 16.35 8.13
C ASP A 712 9.85 17.76 8.75
N PRO A 713 10.82 18.67 8.51
CA PRO A 713 10.82 20.01 9.11
C PRO A 713 9.68 20.92 8.63
N LYS A 714 8.94 20.54 7.57
CA LYS A 714 7.72 21.26 7.15
C LYS A 714 6.55 21.03 8.11
N TYR A 715 6.55 19.89 8.79
CA TYR A 715 5.44 19.46 9.66
C TYR A 715 5.84 19.44 11.14
N TYR A 716 7.12 19.21 11.43
CA TYR A 716 7.64 18.97 12.78
C TYR A 716 8.80 19.89 13.12
N SER A 717 8.90 20.30 14.39
CA SER A 717 9.95 21.21 14.86
C SER A 717 11.26 20.48 15.17
N GLY A 718 11.17 19.19 15.49
CA GLY A 718 12.30 18.30 15.66
C GLY A 718 12.93 17.86 14.35
N LYS A 719 14.19 17.41 14.44
CA LYS A 719 14.91 16.82 13.29
C LYS A 719 14.82 15.31 13.27
N THR A 720 14.89 14.69 14.45
CA THR A 720 15.01 13.24 14.60
C THR A 720 14.39 12.79 15.90
N PHE A 721 13.70 11.65 15.87
CA PHE A 721 13.30 10.90 17.06
C PHE A 721 14.03 9.56 17.08
N THR A 722 14.74 9.25 18.14
CA THR A 722 15.56 8.04 18.26
C THR A 722 15.02 7.13 19.36
N ILE A 723 14.86 5.84 19.05
CA ILE A 723 14.58 4.79 20.02
C ILE A 723 15.87 3.98 20.19
N ARG A 724 16.29 3.74 21.43
CA ARG A 724 17.48 2.95 21.77
C ARG A 724 17.11 1.89 22.77
N THR A 725 17.75 0.73 22.65
CA THR A 725 17.61 -0.32 23.65
C THR A 725 18.93 -0.69 24.28
N GLU A 726 18.85 -1.12 25.54
CA GLU A 726 19.94 -1.75 26.28
C GLU A 726 19.54 -3.18 26.59
N ASN A 727 20.49 -4.11 26.45
CA ASN A 727 20.29 -5.55 26.64
C ASN A 727 19.22 -6.17 25.73
N ASN A 728 18.94 -5.61 24.56
CA ASN A 728 18.00 -6.20 23.61
C ASN A 728 18.55 -7.52 23.03
N SER A 729 17.68 -8.54 23.01
CA SER A 729 18.00 -9.84 22.43
C SER A 729 16.70 -10.56 22.02
N ALA A 730 16.84 -11.78 21.49
CA ALA A 730 15.68 -12.64 21.23
C ALA A 730 14.89 -12.95 22.53
N ASP A 731 15.58 -13.11 23.65
CA ASP A 731 14.99 -13.45 24.96
C ASP A 731 14.62 -12.22 25.79
N ASN A 732 15.41 -11.14 25.68
CA ASN A 732 15.23 -9.94 26.46
C ASN A 732 14.26 -8.98 25.77
N ILE A 733 12.97 -9.20 26.01
CA ILE A 733 11.89 -8.45 25.34
C ILE A 733 11.15 -7.49 26.26
N TYR A 734 11.31 -7.62 27.58
CA TYR A 734 10.49 -6.90 28.54
C TYR A 734 11.14 -5.61 29.03
N ILE A 735 10.43 -4.49 28.88
CA ILE A 735 10.90 -3.20 29.37
C ILE A 735 10.95 -3.21 30.90
N GLN A 736 12.14 -2.98 31.44
CA GLN A 736 12.37 -2.79 32.86
C GLN A 736 12.26 -1.32 33.25
N LYS A 737 12.84 -0.44 32.41
CA LYS A 737 12.91 1.00 32.61
C LYS A 737 12.91 1.71 31.25
N ALA A 738 12.37 2.92 31.23
CA ALA A 738 12.48 3.81 30.09
C ALA A 738 12.94 5.20 30.53
N SER A 739 13.65 5.90 29.65
CA SER A 739 13.90 7.33 29.80
C SER A 739 13.58 8.05 28.50
N LEU A 740 12.89 9.18 28.57
CA LEU A 740 12.55 10.02 27.43
C LEU A 740 13.24 11.37 27.59
N ASN A 741 14.11 11.72 26.63
CA ASN A 741 14.92 12.95 26.67
C ASN A 741 15.72 13.10 27.98
N GLY A 742 16.27 11.97 28.47
CA GLY A 742 17.09 11.92 29.69
C GLY A 742 16.31 11.97 31.00
N LYS A 743 14.97 11.99 30.97
CA LYS A 743 14.12 11.93 32.16
C LYS A 743 13.49 10.54 32.29
N ASP A 744 13.34 10.05 33.52
CA ASP A 744 12.66 8.79 33.78
C ASP A 744 11.24 8.80 33.18
N TRP A 745 10.88 7.71 32.51
CA TRP A 745 9.59 7.53 31.87
C TRP A 745 8.93 6.22 32.33
N THR A 746 7.82 6.37 33.04
CA THR A 746 7.08 5.28 33.70
C THR A 746 5.80 4.90 32.97
N LYS A 747 5.36 5.72 31.99
CA LYS A 747 4.15 5.49 31.20
C LYS A 747 4.43 4.59 30.01
N PHE A 748 3.44 3.80 29.61
CA PHE A 748 3.53 2.97 28.41
C PHE A 748 3.35 3.76 27.11
N SER A 749 3.01 5.05 27.15
CA SER A 749 2.79 5.86 25.96
C SER A 749 3.43 7.23 26.10
N PHE A 750 3.60 7.97 25.00
CA PHE A 750 4.04 9.37 24.99
C PHE A 750 3.27 10.21 23.95
N PRO A 751 3.00 11.51 24.21
CA PRO A 751 2.24 12.35 23.28
C PRO A 751 2.93 12.62 21.95
N HIS A 752 2.15 12.84 20.89
CA HIS A 752 2.66 13.25 19.58
C HIS A 752 3.41 14.58 19.63
N GLU A 753 3.04 15.49 20.53
CA GLU A 753 3.78 16.74 20.74
C GLU A 753 5.24 16.50 21.17
N VAL A 754 5.51 15.45 21.95
CA VAL A 754 6.88 15.08 22.31
C VAL A 754 7.61 14.48 21.12
N PHE A 755 6.93 13.64 20.34
CA PHE A 755 7.49 13.07 19.11
C PHE A 755 7.88 14.16 18.10
N SER A 756 6.99 15.13 17.85
CA SER A 756 7.15 16.17 16.82
C SER A 756 8.26 17.17 17.13
N GLN A 757 8.69 17.26 18.39
CA GLN A 757 9.85 18.04 18.81
C GLN A 757 11.18 17.29 18.61
N GLY A 758 11.13 16.02 18.21
CA GLY A 758 12.27 15.11 18.22
C GLY A 758 12.61 14.66 19.63
N GLY A 759 13.49 13.67 19.74
CA GLY A 759 13.85 13.14 21.05
C GLY A 759 14.65 11.85 21.03
N ASP A 760 14.89 11.35 22.22
CA ASP A 760 15.62 10.12 22.50
C ASP A 760 14.86 9.31 23.56
N LEU A 761 14.24 8.20 23.15
CA LEU A 761 13.61 7.20 24.00
C LEU A 761 14.59 6.06 24.22
N LYS A 762 15.05 5.86 25.45
CA LYS A 762 15.90 4.71 25.83
C LYS A 762 15.08 3.70 26.61
N LEU A 763 15.23 2.43 26.26
CA LEU A 763 14.54 1.30 26.89
C LEU A 763 15.56 0.29 27.40
N THR A 764 15.55 -0.04 28.69
CA THR A 764 16.36 -1.14 29.23
C THR A 764 15.51 -2.40 29.27
N LEU A 765 15.96 -3.46 28.59
CA LEU A 765 15.23 -4.72 28.45
C LEU A 765 15.81 -5.85 29.32
N ASP A 766 14.97 -6.83 29.65
CA ASP A 766 15.34 -8.07 30.35
C ASP A 766 14.41 -9.23 29.89
N LYS A 767 14.76 -10.46 30.25
CA LYS A 767 13.99 -11.67 29.96
C LYS A 767 12.73 -11.83 30.80
N ASN A 768 12.70 -11.22 31.99
CA ASN A 768 11.58 -11.34 32.92
C ASN A 768 10.68 -10.09 32.87
N PRO A 769 9.35 -10.23 32.91
CA PRO A 769 8.45 -9.08 32.85
C PRO A 769 8.55 -8.21 34.11
N ASN A 770 8.74 -6.90 33.92
CA ASN A 770 8.50 -5.93 34.98
C ASN A 770 7.01 -5.57 35.02
N LYS A 771 6.27 -6.18 35.95
CA LYS A 771 4.83 -5.93 36.10
C LYS A 771 4.47 -4.57 36.72
N ALA A 772 5.46 -3.78 37.13
CA ALA A 772 5.25 -2.44 37.67
C ALA A 772 5.49 -1.32 36.64
N TRP A 773 6.14 -1.60 35.51
CA TRP A 773 6.39 -0.59 34.49
C TRP A 773 5.16 -0.37 33.60
N GLY A 774 4.92 0.88 33.18
CA GLY A 774 3.85 1.20 32.24
C GLY A 774 2.44 1.17 32.83
N LEU A 775 2.29 1.21 34.17
CA LEU A 775 0.97 1.24 34.80
C LEU A 775 0.43 2.66 35.01
N GLU A 776 1.29 3.68 34.93
CA GLU A 776 0.88 5.07 34.98
C GLU A 776 0.22 5.51 33.67
N ARG A 777 -0.91 6.23 33.77
CA ARG A 777 -1.69 6.72 32.63
C ARG A 777 -1.36 8.17 32.30
#